data_AF-A0A813P1W9-F1
#
_entry.id   AF-A0A813P1W9-F1
#
_cell.length_a   1.000
_cell.length_b   1.000
_cell.length_c   1.000
_cell.angle_alpha   90.00
_cell.angle_beta   90.00
_cell.angle_gamma   90.00
#
_symmetry.space_group_name_H-M   'P 1'
#
loop_
_entity.id
_entity.type
_entity.pdbx_description
1 polymer ?
#
loop_
_entity_poly.entity_id
_entity_poly.type
_entity_poly.pdbx_seq_one_letter_code
_entity_poly.pdbx_strand_id
1 'polypeptide(L)'
;MKIATLNVGDINNNSEYLNNLIIDHNIVCIQEHWAVKKDTICQNIYSLDRQIFFSPALKKSKKGRPAGGLAFIVNKDLKCRVKFISHRIGYLKVGNLVIINVYLPFYSGVIEDMTEYDLELAHLDEIISTTTDRVFIMGDFNTDIVKTHHNSIELLKLIKRKNLTIVDIVQIQEIDYTYHKIIKNRVVTSWIDHVICRKIDLNKIKTKIVESSLNIGDHKGISSIIYDIREIQHVKQIDKLKRPKIKWLNNQQILIYRSEIEKQINICGDLTENIYLFLDNNNNDQERLKVMLTEAINKISSIMVGSTTKVMDQIAKFSKGKKKIGQKKYNRWWDSTIKELHKAQIDSFLKYKNSNFNLDEKLMYIEIKRKFRQQKRFNLAIKRNRITHSSFERATLLAPVTCRKLQVDEKYSLRGDTLLSAIEKDKKEGLIPFLVCATLGTTSICSYDNLQELGPVCRDNNIWLHIDAAYAGSAFICPEFRPYLKGVEFSDSFNFNPHKWLQVAFDCSALWIKNRSFLVDSFNVDPVYLKYENQNVAPDFRHWQIPLGRRFRSLKLWFVLRLYGVKGLQNFIRQHVDLAKYFETLVNKDNRFEIVGEVTLGLVCFRLKQSNELNENLLKIITQDKKIYMVPSKINDTYFMRFVICSSNIEKRHIDFAWENILKHTEILLKNSD
;
A
#
# COMPACT_ATOMS: atom_id res chain seq x y z
N MET A 1 17.82 -14.59 -26.74
CA MET A 1 16.42 -14.74 -26.30
C MET A 1 15.51 -14.35 -27.46
N LYS A 2 14.56 -15.21 -27.81
CA LYS A 2 13.55 -14.95 -28.84
C LYS A 2 12.33 -14.29 -28.19
N ILE A 3 11.89 -13.18 -28.74
CA ILE A 3 10.74 -12.41 -28.25
C ILE A 3 9.83 -12.13 -29.44
N ALA A 4 8.53 -12.27 -29.26
CA ALA A 4 7.55 -11.81 -30.24
C ALA A 4 6.68 -10.71 -29.66
N THR A 5 6.21 -9.79 -30.51
CA THR A 5 5.10 -8.88 -30.20
C THR A 5 3.99 -9.05 -31.22
N LEU A 6 2.74 -9.05 -30.75
CA LEU A 6 1.57 -9.28 -31.59
C LEU A 6 0.33 -8.57 -31.02
N ASN A 7 -0.30 -7.74 -31.85
CA ASN A 7 -1.70 -7.36 -31.65
C ASN A 7 -2.57 -8.47 -32.25
N VAL A 8 -3.47 -9.04 -31.44
CA VAL A 8 -4.16 -10.28 -31.83
C VAL A 8 -5.51 -10.01 -32.49
N GLY A 9 -6.12 -8.83 -32.30
CA GLY A 9 -7.41 -8.38 -32.88
C GLY A 9 -8.66 -9.23 -32.49
N ASP A 10 -8.52 -10.55 -32.51
CA ASP A 10 -9.45 -11.59 -32.08
C ASP A 10 -8.66 -12.85 -31.65
N ILE A 11 -8.43 -12.98 -30.35
CA ILE A 11 -7.59 -14.03 -29.75
C ILE A 11 -8.18 -15.45 -29.88
N ASN A 12 -9.50 -15.58 -30.06
CA ASN A 12 -10.13 -16.89 -30.24
C ASN A 12 -9.78 -17.46 -31.62
N ASN A 13 -9.89 -16.60 -32.62
CA ASN A 13 -9.70 -16.95 -34.02
C ASN A 13 -8.20 -17.11 -34.38
N ASN A 14 -7.28 -16.44 -33.66
CA ASN A 14 -5.83 -16.55 -33.85
C ASN A 14 -5.11 -17.52 -32.89
N SER A 15 -5.84 -18.44 -32.25
CA SER A 15 -5.29 -19.30 -31.18
C SER A 15 -4.18 -20.25 -31.64
N GLU A 16 -4.28 -20.82 -32.85
CA GLU A 16 -3.24 -21.69 -33.42
C GLU A 16 -1.96 -20.93 -33.77
N TYR A 17 -2.10 -19.76 -34.39
CA TYR A 17 -0.98 -18.85 -34.67
C TYR A 17 -0.27 -18.40 -33.38
N LEU A 18 -1.05 -18.06 -32.35
CA LEU A 18 -0.52 -17.70 -31.04
C LEU A 18 0.23 -18.87 -30.37
N ASN A 19 -0.29 -20.10 -30.46
CA ASN A 19 0.38 -21.28 -29.91
C ASN A 19 1.75 -21.52 -30.56
N ASN A 20 1.84 -21.40 -31.89
CA ASN A 20 3.12 -21.54 -32.61
C ASN A 20 4.13 -20.46 -32.17
N LEU A 21 3.68 -19.21 -32.01
CA LEU A 21 4.53 -18.15 -31.47
C LEU A 21 4.99 -18.43 -30.04
N ILE A 22 4.10 -18.91 -29.17
CA ILE A 22 4.45 -19.24 -27.77
C ILE A 22 5.50 -20.34 -27.72
N ILE A 23 5.37 -21.39 -28.54
CA ILE A 23 6.33 -22.51 -28.57
C ILE A 23 7.72 -22.01 -28.95
N ASP A 24 7.82 -21.20 -30.01
CA ASP A 24 9.10 -20.76 -30.58
C ASP A 24 9.78 -19.60 -29.83
N HIS A 25 9.06 -18.91 -28.94
CA HIS A 25 9.56 -17.71 -28.26
C HIS A 25 9.67 -17.87 -26.74
N ASN A 26 10.65 -17.19 -26.16
CA ASN A 26 10.82 -17.15 -24.71
C ASN A 26 9.80 -16.22 -24.04
N ILE A 27 9.46 -15.12 -24.73
CA ILE A 27 8.51 -14.10 -24.28
C ILE A 27 7.64 -13.71 -25.48
N VAL A 28 6.33 -13.63 -25.28
CA VAL A 28 5.37 -13.07 -26.25
C VAL A 28 4.65 -11.91 -25.60
N CYS A 29 4.77 -10.72 -26.19
CA CYS A 29 4.06 -9.50 -25.80
C CYS A 29 2.77 -9.38 -26.60
N ILE A 30 1.63 -9.25 -25.91
CA ILE A 30 0.31 -9.20 -26.54
C ILE A 30 -0.33 -7.85 -26.28
N GLN A 31 -0.94 -7.28 -27.32
CA GLN A 31 -1.76 -6.07 -27.30
C GLN A 31 -3.22 -6.40 -27.67
N GLU A 32 -4.15 -5.59 -27.14
CA GLU A 32 -5.60 -5.62 -27.41
C GLU A 32 -6.39 -6.82 -26.80
N HIS A 33 -7.59 -6.55 -26.27
CA HIS A 33 -8.69 -7.49 -25.98
C HIS A 33 -8.52 -8.73 -25.05
N TRP A 34 -7.54 -8.86 -24.16
CA TRP A 34 -7.51 -10.07 -23.30
C TRP A 34 -8.43 -10.03 -22.07
N ALA A 35 -9.46 -9.17 -22.02
CA ALA A 35 -10.58 -9.36 -21.08
C ALA A 35 -11.36 -10.63 -21.45
N VAL A 36 -10.77 -11.80 -21.23
CA VAL A 36 -11.41 -13.09 -21.49
C VAL A 36 -12.39 -13.32 -20.35
N LYS A 37 -13.68 -13.11 -20.64
CA LYS A 37 -14.73 -13.84 -19.93
C LYS A 37 -14.39 -15.32 -20.09
N LYS A 38 -13.88 -15.93 -19.03
CA LYS A 38 -13.97 -17.36 -18.63
C LYS A 38 -14.08 -18.48 -19.70
N ASP A 39 -13.59 -18.32 -20.93
CA ASP A 39 -13.71 -19.32 -22.00
C ASP A 39 -12.35 -19.76 -22.56
N THR A 40 -12.21 -21.09 -22.69
CA THR A 40 -11.29 -21.96 -23.47
C THR A 40 -9.80 -21.60 -23.69
N ILE A 41 -9.41 -20.38 -24.04
CA ILE A 41 -7.99 -20.04 -24.33
C ILE A 41 -7.10 -20.20 -23.10
N CYS A 42 -7.58 -19.78 -21.93
CA CYS A 42 -6.85 -20.00 -20.69
C CYS A 42 -6.53 -21.49 -20.50
N GLN A 43 -7.49 -22.39 -20.77
CA GLN A 43 -7.29 -23.84 -20.56
C GLN A 43 -6.22 -24.43 -21.50
N ASN A 44 -6.13 -23.97 -22.75
CA ASN A 44 -5.12 -24.45 -23.71
C ASN A 44 -3.75 -23.77 -23.56
N ILE A 45 -3.66 -22.53 -23.06
CA ILE A 45 -2.37 -21.90 -22.77
C ILE A 45 -1.81 -22.38 -21.42
N TYR A 46 -2.66 -22.73 -20.44
CA TYR A 46 -2.23 -23.35 -19.17
C TYR A 46 -1.72 -24.79 -19.33
N SER A 47 -1.99 -25.48 -20.44
CA SER A 47 -1.43 -26.81 -20.73
C SER A 47 0.00 -26.77 -21.29
N LEU A 48 0.46 -25.59 -21.73
CA LEU A 48 1.85 -25.33 -22.12
C LEU A 48 2.57 -24.72 -20.91
N ASP A 49 3.75 -25.20 -20.52
CA ASP A 49 4.47 -24.82 -19.29
C ASP A 49 4.94 -23.34 -19.29
N ARG A 50 3.99 -22.40 -19.16
CA ARG A 50 4.16 -20.95 -19.37
C ARG A 50 3.55 -20.14 -18.23
N GLN A 51 4.10 -18.94 -18.00
CA GLN A 51 3.58 -17.94 -17.07
C GLN A 51 2.92 -16.79 -17.84
N ILE A 52 1.76 -16.35 -17.38
CA ILE A 52 0.99 -15.26 -18.00
C ILE A 52 0.86 -14.10 -17.01
N PHE A 53 1.23 -12.89 -17.45
CA PHE A 53 1.05 -11.65 -16.69
C PHE A 53 0.21 -10.67 -17.50
N PHE A 54 -0.77 -9.99 -16.88
CA PHE A 54 -1.70 -9.15 -17.62
C PHE A 54 -2.24 -7.93 -16.81
N SER A 55 -2.63 -6.83 -17.48
CA SER A 55 -3.34 -5.61 -16.94
C SER A 55 -4.67 -5.16 -17.65
N PRO A 56 -5.87 -5.34 -17.04
CA PRO A 56 -7.21 -5.15 -17.60
C PRO A 56 -7.41 -4.35 -18.89
N ALA A 57 -8.07 -4.85 -19.94
CA ALA A 57 -8.80 -3.89 -20.78
C ALA A 57 -9.91 -3.21 -19.95
N LEU A 58 -10.12 -1.91 -20.10
CA LEU A 58 -11.20 -1.16 -19.44
C LEU A 58 -12.57 -1.53 -20.05
N LYS A 59 -13.63 -1.61 -19.23
CA LYS A 59 -14.99 -1.93 -19.71
C LYS A 59 -15.52 -0.81 -20.63
N LYS A 60 -15.90 -1.18 -21.88
CA LYS A 60 -16.53 -0.38 -22.96
C LYS A 60 -15.99 1.05 -23.13
N SER A 61 -15.19 1.29 -24.17
CA SER A 61 -14.81 2.63 -24.63
C SER A 61 -15.67 3.12 -25.81
N LYS A 62 -15.46 4.38 -26.22
CA LYS A 62 -16.15 5.08 -27.32
C LYS A 62 -16.26 4.14 -28.55
N LYS A 63 -17.50 3.88 -29.00
CA LYS A 63 -17.89 2.94 -30.08
C LYS A 63 -17.97 1.44 -29.71
N GLY A 64 -18.02 1.08 -28.43
CA GLY A 64 -18.42 -0.26 -27.99
C GLY A 64 -17.31 -1.31 -27.97
N ARG A 65 -16.05 -0.92 -28.24
CA ARG A 65 -14.88 -1.79 -28.10
C ARG A 65 -14.24 -1.61 -26.70
N PRO A 66 -13.68 -2.65 -26.07
CA PRO A 66 -12.82 -2.50 -24.89
C PRO A 66 -11.62 -1.58 -25.18
N ALA A 67 -11.23 -0.71 -24.25
CA ALA A 67 -10.02 0.12 -24.36
C ALA A 67 -8.85 -0.50 -23.61
N GLY A 68 -7.69 -0.54 -24.28
CA GLY A 68 -6.43 -1.01 -23.71
C GLY A 68 -6.37 -2.53 -23.49
N GLY A 69 -5.36 -2.95 -22.74
CA GLY A 69 -5.08 -4.33 -22.38
C GLY A 69 -3.72 -4.79 -22.91
N LEU A 70 -2.83 -5.17 -21.99
CA LEU A 70 -1.57 -5.84 -22.30
C LEU A 70 -1.37 -7.18 -21.58
N ALA A 71 -0.66 -8.12 -22.23
CA ALA A 71 -0.18 -9.34 -21.58
C ALA A 71 1.27 -9.68 -21.95
N PHE A 72 1.93 -10.44 -21.08
CA PHE A 72 3.19 -11.12 -21.31
C PHE A 72 2.98 -12.63 -21.11
N ILE A 73 3.30 -13.43 -22.12
CA ILE A 73 3.40 -14.89 -22.00
C ILE A 73 4.87 -15.25 -21.98
N VAL A 74 5.31 -15.96 -20.94
CA VAL A 74 6.72 -16.15 -20.62
C VAL A 74 7.00 -17.62 -20.39
N ASN A 75 8.15 -18.12 -20.86
CA ASN A 75 8.60 -19.46 -20.50
C ASN A 75 8.71 -19.57 -18.96
N LYS A 76 8.15 -20.62 -18.34
CA LYS A 76 8.06 -20.75 -16.88
C LYS A 76 9.42 -20.78 -16.18
N ASP A 77 10.45 -21.29 -16.84
CA ASP A 77 11.81 -21.33 -16.32
C ASP A 77 12.51 -19.95 -16.35
N LEU A 78 11.93 -18.99 -17.08
CA LEU A 78 12.52 -17.67 -17.22
C LEU A 78 12.18 -16.78 -16.02
N LYS A 79 13.18 -16.54 -15.16
CA LYS A 79 13.06 -15.64 -14.01
C LYS A 79 12.90 -14.19 -14.46
N CYS A 80 11.68 -13.66 -14.36
CA CYS A 80 11.36 -12.29 -14.75
C CYS A 80 10.62 -11.51 -13.64
N ARG A 81 10.54 -10.18 -13.79
CA ARG A 81 9.65 -9.32 -13.00
C ARG A 81 8.80 -8.48 -13.94
N VAL A 82 7.49 -8.53 -13.77
CA VAL A 82 6.53 -7.75 -14.56
C VAL A 82 5.92 -6.65 -13.72
N LYS A 83 5.78 -5.46 -14.30
CA LYS A 83 5.02 -4.34 -13.73
C LYS A 83 4.23 -3.66 -14.83
N PHE A 84 2.95 -3.41 -14.57
CA PHE A 84 2.10 -2.58 -15.42
C PHE A 84 2.05 -1.16 -14.85
N ILE A 85 2.31 -0.16 -15.68
CA ILE A 85 2.18 1.26 -15.33
C ILE A 85 0.75 1.73 -15.61
N SER A 86 0.20 1.27 -16.73
CA SER A 86 -1.20 1.50 -17.11
C SER A 86 -1.78 0.23 -17.76
N HIS A 87 -3.01 0.33 -18.23
CA HIS A 87 -3.62 -0.68 -19.11
C HIS A 87 -3.03 -0.69 -20.53
N ARG A 88 -2.15 0.28 -20.84
CA ARG A 88 -1.52 0.48 -22.16
C ARG A 88 0.01 0.40 -22.15
N ILE A 89 0.64 0.40 -20.97
CA ILE A 89 2.09 0.24 -20.80
C ILE A 89 2.39 -0.74 -19.67
N GLY A 90 3.16 -1.78 -19.99
CA GLY A 90 3.75 -2.70 -19.04
C GLY A 90 5.19 -3.00 -19.39
N TYR A 91 6.01 -3.35 -18.41
CA TYR A 91 7.37 -3.80 -18.66
C TYR A 91 7.71 -5.08 -17.90
N LEU A 92 8.56 -5.88 -18.54
CA LEU A 92 9.10 -7.12 -18.03
C LEU A 92 10.63 -6.99 -17.97
N LYS A 93 11.20 -7.29 -16.81
CA LYS A 93 12.65 -7.30 -16.59
C LYS A 93 13.19 -8.73 -16.48
N VAL A 94 14.20 -9.05 -17.29
CA VAL A 94 15.03 -10.28 -17.19
C VAL A 94 16.48 -9.84 -17.23
N GLY A 95 17.34 -10.24 -16.30
CA GLY A 95 18.74 -9.78 -16.43
C GLY A 95 18.89 -8.27 -16.30
N ASN A 96 19.79 -7.79 -17.15
CA ASN A 96 20.00 -6.40 -17.50
C ASN A 96 19.15 -5.97 -18.72
N LEU A 97 18.04 -6.67 -18.97
CA LEU A 97 17.12 -6.43 -20.08
C LEU A 97 15.74 -6.01 -19.54
N VAL A 98 15.22 -4.90 -20.06
CA VAL A 98 13.87 -4.41 -19.83
C VAL A 98 13.13 -4.42 -21.18
N ILE A 99 12.05 -5.18 -21.24
CA ILE A 99 11.14 -5.26 -22.37
C ILE A 99 9.89 -4.47 -22.00
N ILE A 100 9.54 -3.44 -22.77
CA ILE A 100 8.36 -2.62 -22.56
C ILE A 100 7.34 -2.97 -23.63
N ASN A 101 6.18 -3.46 -23.21
CA ASN A 101 5.03 -3.74 -24.05
C ASN A 101 4.10 -2.50 -24.06
N VAL A 102 3.79 -1.99 -25.25
CA VAL A 102 2.95 -0.78 -25.44
C VAL A 102 1.72 -1.07 -26.30
N TYR A 103 0.61 -0.39 -25.99
CA TYR A 103 -0.59 -0.30 -26.81
C TYR A 103 -1.15 1.13 -26.70
N LEU A 104 -0.52 2.05 -27.44
CA LEU A 104 -0.75 3.49 -27.28
C LEU A 104 -2.10 3.92 -27.89
N PRO A 105 -2.69 5.04 -27.43
CA PRO A 105 -3.96 5.54 -27.98
C PRO A 105 -3.88 5.90 -29.47
N PHE A 106 -4.93 5.57 -30.22
CA PHE A 106 -5.10 6.03 -31.61
C PHE A 106 -5.59 7.48 -31.66
N TYR A 107 -5.04 8.27 -32.57
CA TYR A 107 -5.47 9.65 -32.79
C TYR A 107 -6.63 9.72 -33.80
N SER A 108 -7.84 10.04 -33.33
CA SER A 108 -9.03 10.16 -34.18
C SER A 108 -9.30 11.58 -34.71
N GLY A 109 -8.42 12.54 -34.43
CA GLY A 109 -8.62 13.95 -34.79
C GLY A 109 -9.17 14.82 -33.66
N VAL A 110 -9.34 14.27 -32.45
CA VAL A 110 -9.90 14.98 -31.28
C VAL A 110 -8.80 15.25 -30.25
N ILE A 111 -8.86 16.41 -29.60
CA ILE A 111 -7.86 16.88 -28.61
C ILE A 111 -7.66 15.88 -27.47
N GLU A 112 -8.74 15.24 -26.99
CA GLU A 112 -8.69 14.27 -25.89
C GLU A 112 -7.76 13.08 -26.18
N ASP A 113 -7.69 12.63 -27.44
CA ASP A 113 -6.80 11.54 -27.85
C ASP A 113 -5.33 11.96 -27.80
N MET A 114 -5.03 13.25 -28.07
CA MET A 114 -3.67 13.81 -27.94
C MET A 114 -3.20 13.77 -26.49
N THR A 115 -4.06 14.20 -25.56
CA THR A 115 -3.75 14.23 -24.12
C THR A 115 -3.52 12.82 -23.56
N GLU A 116 -4.31 11.82 -23.99
CA GLU A 116 -4.12 10.42 -23.55
C GLU A 116 -2.80 9.86 -24.10
N TYR A 117 -2.46 10.16 -25.35
CA TYR A 117 -1.21 9.71 -25.98
C TYR A 117 0.04 10.31 -25.31
N ASP A 118 0.03 11.62 -25.04
CA ASP A 118 1.15 12.33 -24.42
C ASP A 118 1.41 11.85 -22.99
N LEU A 119 0.34 11.52 -22.25
CA LEU A 119 0.45 10.95 -20.91
C LEU A 119 1.15 9.59 -20.93
N GLU A 120 0.78 8.70 -21.85
CA GLU A 120 1.42 7.39 -21.98
C GLU A 120 2.87 7.52 -22.47
N LEU A 121 3.18 8.47 -23.36
CA LEU A 121 4.57 8.78 -23.73
C LEU A 121 5.39 9.32 -22.55
N ALA A 122 4.80 10.10 -21.64
CA ALA A 122 5.49 10.56 -20.44
C ALA A 122 5.84 9.41 -19.49
N HIS A 123 4.94 8.43 -19.31
CA HIS A 123 5.25 7.21 -18.57
C HIS A 123 6.38 6.41 -19.22
N LEU A 124 6.38 6.30 -20.55
CA LEU A 124 7.45 5.64 -21.29
C LEU A 124 8.79 6.36 -21.08
N ASP A 125 8.80 7.70 -21.14
CA ASP A 125 9.97 8.53 -20.87
C ASP A 125 10.56 8.28 -19.48
N GLU A 126 9.71 8.21 -18.46
CA GLU A 126 10.11 7.94 -17.08
C GLU A 126 10.77 6.56 -16.94
N ILE A 127 10.17 5.52 -17.53
CA ILE A 127 10.74 4.15 -17.49
C ILE A 127 12.13 4.14 -18.14
N ILE A 128 12.28 4.76 -19.31
CA ILE A 128 13.55 4.79 -20.05
C ILE A 128 14.62 5.57 -19.27
N SER A 129 14.22 6.66 -18.59
CA SER A 129 15.13 7.54 -17.84
C SER A 129 15.61 6.94 -16.53
N THR A 130 14.81 6.09 -15.91
CA THR A 130 15.07 5.55 -14.57
C THR A 130 15.89 4.25 -14.59
N THR A 131 16.17 3.70 -15.77
CA THR A 131 16.89 2.43 -15.91
C THR A 131 18.21 2.56 -16.68
N THR A 132 19.27 1.99 -16.12
CA THR A 132 20.56 1.80 -16.81
C THR A 132 20.63 0.48 -17.57
N ASP A 133 19.61 -0.37 -17.44
CA ASP A 133 19.51 -1.64 -18.17
C ASP A 133 19.25 -1.39 -19.67
N ARG A 134 19.44 -2.42 -20.50
CA ARG A 134 19.08 -2.36 -21.93
C ARG A 134 17.57 -2.34 -22.06
N VAL A 135 17.06 -1.49 -22.94
CA VAL A 135 15.62 -1.27 -23.11
C VAL A 135 15.22 -1.59 -24.54
N PHE A 136 14.22 -2.46 -24.68
CA PHE A 136 13.50 -2.71 -25.93
C PHE A 136 12.03 -2.45 -25.71
N ILE A 137 11.46 -1.58 -26.54
CA ILE A 137 10.07 -1.16 -26.50
C ILE A 137 9.41 -1.80 -27.71
N MET A 138 8.28 -2.46 -27.54
CA MET A 138 7.63 -3.18 -28.62
C MET A 138 6.12 -3.22 -28.43
N GLY A 139 5.40 -3.25 -29.54
CA GLY A 139 3.95 -3.31 -29.57
C GLY A 139 3.38 -2.29 -30.54
N ASP A 140 2.11 -1.97 -30.30
CA ASP A 140 1.31 -1.13 -31.19
C ASP A 140 1.36 0.32 -30.69
N PHE A 141 2.00 1.17 -31.47
CA PHE A 141 2.13 2.60 -31.19
C PHE A 141 0.94 3.40 -31.75
N ASN A 142 0.04 2.78 -32.50
CA ASN A 142 -1.10 3.41 -33.17
C ASN A 142 -0.74 4.69 -33.95
N THR A 143 0.48 4.72 -34.48
CA THR A 143 0.98 5.84 -35.27
C THR A 143 1.93 5.35 -36.35
N ASP A 144 1.73 5.88 -37.55
CA ASP A 144 2.65 5.65 -38.66
C ASP A 144 3.68 6.77 -38.65
N ILE A 145 4.95 6.41 -38.48
CA ILE A 145 6.01 7.42 -38.33
C ILE A 145 6.28 8.21 -39.61
N VAL A 146 5.79 7.73 -40.77
CA VAL A 146 5.89 8.45 -42.05
C VAL A 146 4.78 9.51 -42.17
N LYS A 147 3.66 9.33 -41.46
CA LYS A 147 2.56 10.31 -41.46
C LYS A 147 2.88 11.45 -40.50
N THR A 148 2.50 12.67 -40.86
CA THR A 148 2.73 13.89 -40.04
C THR A 148 1.49 14.25 -39.23
N HIS A 149 1.25 13.55 -38.13
CA HIS A 149 0.18 13.87 -37.16
C HIS A 149 0.72 13.88 -35.72
N HIS A 150 -0.10 14.32 -34.76
CA HIS A 150 0.33 14.54 -33.37
C HIS A 150 1.15 13.37 -32.78
N ASN A 151 0.59 12.15 -32.81
CA ASN A 151 1.23 10.97 -32.24
C ASN A 151 2.61 10.65 -32.85
N SER A 152 2.79 10.82 -34.17
CA SER A 152 4.07 10.55 -34.82
C SER A 152 5.10 11.62 -34.46
N ILE A 153 4.69 12.90 -34.38
CA ILE A 153 5.54 14.01 -33.96
C ILE A 153 6.05 13.79 -32.53
N GLU A 154 5.17 13.47 -31.59
CA GLU A 154 5.55 13.27 -30.18
C GLU A 154 6.40 12.02 -29.98
N LEU A 155 6.10 10.92 -30.71
CA LEU A 155 6.95 9.74 -30.69
C LEU A 155 8.36 10.02 -31.23
N LEU A 156 8.46 10.74 -32.35
CA LEU A 156 9.76 11.11 -32.94
C LEU A 156 10.56 12.05 -32.01
N LYS A 157 9.89 12.97 -31.29
CA LYS A 157 10.52 13.79 -30.24
C LYS A 157 11.10 12.93 -29.13
N LEU A 158 10.34 11.95 -28.64
CA LEU A 158 10.82 11.01 -27.62
C LEU A 158 12.04 10.21 -28.11
N ILE A 159 11.95 9.65 -29.32
CA ILE A 159 13.04 8.88 -29.96
C ILE A 159 14.32 9.71 -30.03
N LYS A 160 14.22 10.96 -30.53
CA LYS A 160 15.35 11.87 -30.62
C LYS A 160 15.92 12.21 -29.24
N ARG A 161 15.07 12.56 -28.28
CA ARG A 161 15.45 12.96 -26.91
C ARG A 161 16.16 11.84 -26.14
N LYS A 162 15.74 10.58 -26.32
CA LYS A 162 16.30 9.42 -25.61
C LYS A 162 17.32 8.63 -26.42
N ASN A 163 17.76 9.15 -27.56
CA ASN A 163 18.73 8.52 -28.46
C ASN A 163 18.33 7.08 -28.83
N LEU A 164 17.06 6.91 -29.21
CA LEU A 164 16.47 5.65 -29.63
C LEU A 164 16.52 5.51 -31.16
N THR A 165 16.24 4.30 -31.64
CA THR A 165 16.07 3.94 -33.05
C THR A 165 14.94 2.92 -33.18
N ILE A 166 14.15 3.06 -34.24
CA ILE A 166 13.13 2.09 -34.65
C ILE A 166 13.83 0.98 -35.44
N VAL A 167 13.93 -0.19 -34.84
CA VAL A 167 14.77 -1.31 -35.26
C VAL A 167 14.26 -1.93 -36.55
N ASP A 168 12.96 -2.18 -36.62
CA ASP A 168 12.29 -2.79 -37.77
C ASP A 168 12.43 -1.93 -39.03
N ILE A 169 12.31 -0.60 -38.91
CA ILE A 169 12.51 0.32 -40.04
C ILE A 169 13.95 0.33 -40.55
N VAL A 170 14.92 0.13 -39.65
CA VAL A 170 16.35 0.11 -40.03
C VAL A 170 16.77 -1.24 -40.60
N GLN A 171 16.18 -2.35 -40.12
CA GLN A 171 16.64 -3.70 -40.43
C GLN A 171 15.79 -4.46 -41.46
N ILE A 172 14.50 -4.13 -41.60
CA ILE A 172 13.56 -4.84 -42.47
C ILE A 172 13.32 -3.96 -43.69
N GLN A 173 13.97 -4.30 -44.80
CA GLN A 173 13.91 -3.52 -46.05
C GLN A 173 12.91 -4.09 -47.08
N GLU A 174 12.33 -5.28 -46.82
CA GLU A 174 11.59 -6.06 -47.83
C GLU A 174 10.06 -6.05 -47.68
N ILE A 175 9.48 -5.47 -46.61
CA ILE A 175 8.02 -5.48 -46.36
C ILE A 175 7.54 -4.10 -45.93
N ASP A 176 6.45 -3.62 -46.55
CA ASP A 176 6.02 -2.22 -46.42
C ASP A 176 5.19 -1.88 -45.17
N TYR A 177 4.48 -2.83 -44.53
CA TYR A 177 3.49 -2.50 -43.47
C TYR A 177 3.30 -3.61 -42.42
N THR A 178 2.89 -3.22 -41.21
CA THR A 178 2.54 -4.13 -40.09
C THR A 178 1.04 -4.23 -39.84
N TYR A 179 0.24 -3.32 -40.40
CA TYR A 179 -1.22 -3.30 -40.34
C TYR A 179 -1.86 -3.34 -41.73
N HIS A 180 -2.93 -4.12 -41.90
CA HIS A 180 -3.69 -4.23 -43.16
C HIS A 180 -5.17 -4.46 -42.89
N LYS A 181 -6.03 -3.64 -43.50
CA LYS A 181 -7.48 -3.81 -43.40
C LYS A 181 -8.19 -3.50 -44.70
N ILE A 182 -9.16 -4.33 -45.06
CA ILE A 182 -10.03 -4.11 -46.21
C ILE A 182 -11.24 -3.30 -45.76
N ILE A 183 -11.41 -2.10 -46.30
CA ILE A 183 -12.56 -1.22 -46.05
C ILE A 183 -13.19 -0.86 -47.40
N LYS A 184 -14.43 -1.29 -47.63
CA LYS A 184 -15.19 -0.99 -48.87
C LYS A 184 -14.37 -1.31 -50.15
N ASN A 185 -13.78 -2.51 -50.21
CA ASN A 185 -12.91 -2.99 -51.30
C ASN A 185 -11.60 -2.20 -51.53
N ARG A 186 -11.19 -1.34 -50.57
CA ARG A 186 -9.86 -0.72 -50.57
C ARG A 186 -9.01 -1.29 -49.46
N VAL A 187 -7.75 -1.60 -49.77
CA VAL A 187 -6.76 -2.05 -48.78
C VAL A 187 -6.17 -0.81 -48.11
N VAL A 188 -6.31 -0.71 -46.80
CA VAL A 188 -5.65 0.29 -45.96
C VAL A 188 -4.49 -0.39 -45.27
N THR A 189 -3.28 0.14 -45.47
CA THR A 189 -2.08 -0.37 -44.81
C THR A 189 -1.40 0.73 -44.00
N SER A 190 -0.70 0.34 -42.93
CA SER A 190 0.07 1.27 -42.10
C SER A 190 1.18 0.55 -41.35
N TRP A 191 2.23 1.29 -40.98
CA TRP A 191 3.32 0.77 -40.16
C TRP A 191 3.18 1.32 -38.74
N ILE A 192 2.50 0.59 -37.86
CA ILE A 192 2.13 1.07 -36.51
C ILE A 192 2.67 0.21 -35.37
N ASP A 193 2.95 -1.07 -35.65
CA ASP A 193 3.70 -1.94 -34.76
C ASP A 193 5.20 -1.77 -34.99
N HIS A 194 5.93 -1.49 -33.91
CA HIS A 194 7.36 -1.22 -33.98
C HIS A 194 8.14 -1.90 -32.87
N VAL A 195 9.44 -2.07 -33.09
CA VAL A 195 10.43 -2.42 -32.08
C VAL A 195 11.44 -1.29 -31.98
N ILE A 196 11.55 -0.66 -30.81
CA ILE A 196 12.42 0.48 -30.57
C ILE A 196 13.48 0.11 -29.53
N CYS A 197 14.74 0.44 -29.79
CA CYS A 197 15.84 0.27 -28.84
C CYS A 197 16.70 1.52 -28.75
N ARG A 198 17.62 1.57 -27.79
CA ARG A 198 18.69 2.59 -27.79
C ARG A 198 19.61 2.34 -28.98
N LYS A 199 20.13 3.39 -29.60
CA LYS A 199 21.06 3.27 -30.76
C LYS A 199 22.24 2.35 -30.51
N ILE A 200 22.80 2.39 -29.29
CA ILE A 200 23.93 1.55 -28.89
C ILE A 200 23.60 0.05 -28.88
N ASP A 201 22.32 -0.31 -28.73
CA ASP A 201 21.85 -1.69 -28.64
C ASP A 201 21.36 -2.23 -30.00
N LEU A 202 21.42 -1.45 -31.09
CA LEU A 202 20.91 -1.84 -32.41
C LEU A 202 21.53 -3.14 -32.92
N ASN A 203 22.84 -3.33 -32.74
CA ASN A 203 23.55 -4.55 -33.15
C ASN A 203 23.29 -5.75 -32.22
N LYS A 204 22.52 -5.56 -31.15
CA LYS A 204 22.17 -6.59 -30.16
C LYS A 204 20.75 -7.14 -30.36
N ILE A 205 20.06 -6.70 -31.40
CA ILE A 205 18.74 -7.20 -31.78
C ILE A 205 18.69 -7.43 -33.29
N LYS A 206 18.05 -8.52 -33.70
CA LYS A 206 17.62 -8.73 -35.08
C LYS A 206 16.12 -8.97 -35.10
N THR A 207 15.42 -8.25 -35.96
CA THR A 207 13.96 -8.31 -36.04
C THR A 207 13.51 -8.75 -37.43
N LYS A 208 12.42 -9.52 -37.49
CA LYS A 208 11.72 -9.88 -38.72
C LYS A 208 10.21 -9.85 -38.51
N ILE A 209 9.47 -9.53 -39.56
CA ILE A 209 8.01 -9.68 -39.56
C ILE A 209 7.69 -11.18 -39.69
N VAL A 210 6.67 -11.63 -38.94
CA VAL A 210 6.21 -13.01 -38.96
C VAL A 210 5.00 -13.11 -39.88
N GLU A 211 5.21 -13.63 -41.08
CA GLU A 211 4.13 -13.98 -42.00
C GLU A 211 3.70 -15.44 -41.79
N SER A 212 2.40 -15.67 -41.70
CA SER A 212 1.81 -17.00 -41.56
C SER A 212 0.41 -16.97 -42.14
N SER A 213 0.04 -18.00 -42.91
CA SER A 213 -1.33 -18.21 -43.39
C SER A 213 -2.33 -18.46 -42.26
N LEU A 214 -1.84 -18.77 -41.06
CA LEU A 214 -2.65 -18.96 -39.85
C LEU A 214 -2.99 -17.64 -39.14
N ASN A 215 -2.30 -16.54 -39.46
CA ASN A 215 -2.63 -15.24 -38.91
C ASN A 215 -3.79 -14.63 -39.70
N ILE A 216 -4.96 -14.55 -39.07
CA ILE A 216 -6.18 -13.99 -39.64
C ILE A 216 -6.54 -12.62 -39.06
N GLY A 217 -5.64 -12.02 -38.27
CA GLY A 217 -5.76 -10.65 -37.77
C GLY A 217 -5.36 -9.58 -38.80
N ASP A 218 -5.68 -8.32 -38.50
CA ASP A 218 -5.29 -7.15 -39.30
C ASP A 218 -3.88 -6.63 -38.97
N HIS A 219 -3.16 -7.28 -38.05
CA HIS A 219 -1.78 -6.96 -37.70
C HIS A 219 -0.84 -8.16 -37.94
N LYS A 220 0.36 -7.89 -38.44
CA LYS A 220 1.46 -8.87 -38.53
C LYS A 220 2.29 -8.83 -37.25
N GLY A 221 2.60 -10.01 -36.71
CA GLY A 221 3.50 -10.14 -35.57
C GLY A 221 4.94 -9.78 -35.93
N ILE A 222 5.71 -9.33 -34.95
CA ILE A 222 7.14 -9.04 -35.10
C ILE A 222 7.93 -9.96 -34.19
N SER A 223 8.87 -10.72 -34.75
CA SER A 223 9.78 -11.61 -34.02
C SER A 223 11.17 -11.00 -33.95
N SER A 224 11.72 -10.94 -32.74
CA SER A 224 13.03 -10.39 -32.45
C SER A 224 13.92 -11.39 -31.72
N ILE A 225 15.16 -11.49 -32.16
CA ILE A 225 16.23 -12.24 -31.47
C ILE A 225 17.15 -11.22 -30.80
N ILE A 226 17.22 -11.28 -29.46
CA ILE A 226 18.11 -10.44 -28.66
C ILE A 226 19.36 -11.24 -28.24
N TYR A 227 20.53 -10.65 -28.49
CA TYR A 227 21.85 -11.22 -28.23
C TYR A 227 22.49 -10.66 -26.94
N ASP A 228 23.55 -11.33 -26.47
CA ASP A 228 24.38 -10.93 -25.32
C ASP A 228 23.61 -10.64 -24.04
N ILE A 229 22.60 -11.44 -23.73
CA ILE A 229 21.84 -11.31 -22.49
C ILE A 229 22.68 -11.93 -21.37
N ARG A 230 23.01 -11.12 -20.36
CA ARG A 230 23.68 -11.65 -19.16
C ARG A 230 22.62 -12.33 -18.30
N GLU A 231 22.69 -13.65 -18.15
CA GLU A 231 21.84 -14.38 -17.21
C GLU A 231 22.15 -13.95 -15.76
N ILE A 232 21.10 -13.91 -14.93
CA ILE A 232 21.21 -13.51 -13.52
C ILE A 232 21.57 -14.71 -12.65
N GLN A 233 22.71 -14.65 -11.94
CA GLN A 233 22.94 -15.48 -10.76
C GLN A 233 22.17 -14.99 -9.51
N HIS A 234 21.90 -13.67 -9.35
CA HIS A 234 21.02 -13.16 -8.28
C HIS A 234 20.23 -11.89 -8.62
N VAL A 235 18.91 -11.92 -8.37
CA VAL A 235 18.03 -10.77 -8.59
C VAL A 235 18.19 -9.76 -7.45
N LYS A 236 18.93 -8.66 -7.69
CA LYS A 236 18.94 -7.50 -6.79
C LYS A 236 17.55 -6.86 -6.69
N GLN A 237 17.16 -6.49 -5.48
CA GLN A 237 16.02 -5.63 -5.22
C GLN A 237 16.45 -4.21 -5.62
N ILE A 238 15.69 -3.51 -6.47
CA ILE A 238 15.93 -2.08 -6.70
C ILE A 238 15.53 -1.36 -5.42
N ASP A 239 16.48 -0.62 -4.85
CA ASP A 239 16.25 0.19 -3.66
C ASP A 239 15.17 1.24 -3.93
N LYS A 240 14.27 1.43 -2.96
CA LYS A 240 13.47 2.65 -2.90
C LYS A 240 14.45 3.82 -2.80
N LEU A 241 14.32 4.83 -3.67
CA LEU A 241 14.94 6.14 -3.48
C LEU A 241 14.57 6.65 -2.08
N LYS A 242 15.52 6.55 -1.14
CA LYS A 242 15.40 7.15 0.18
C LYS A 242 15.79 8.62 0.03
N ARG A 243 14.85 9.53 0.32
CA ARG A 243 15.23 10.90 0.67
C ARG A 243 16.18 10.84 1.88
N PRO A 244 17.35 11.50 1.84
CA PRO A 244 18.25 11.52 2.98
C PRO A 244 17.54 12.15 4.17
N LYS A 245 17.43 11.41 5.28
CA LYS A 245 17.02 12.00 6.56
C LYS A 245 18.25 12.71 7.13
N ILE A 246 18.27 14.03 7.03
CA ILE A 246 19.30 14.84 7.67
C ILE A 246 18.99 14.88 9.17
N LYS A 247 19.95 14.44 9.99
CA LYS A 247 19.94 14.68 11.43
C LYS A 247 20.88 15.86 11.69
N TRP A 248 20.31 17.01 12.02
CA TRP A 248 21.06 18.17 12.45
C TRP A 248 21.59 17.94 13.86
N LEU A 249 22.88 18.19 14.07
CA LEU A 249 23.53 17.97 15.37
C LEU A 249 23.60 19.25 16.21
N ASN A 250 23.51 20.45 15.59
CA ASN A 250 23.46 21.74 16.29
C ASN A 250 22.90 22.89 15.43
N ASN A 251 22.59 24.03 16.07
CA ASN A 251 22.01 25.23 15.44
C ASN A 251 22.95 25.92 14.44
N GLN A 252 24.27 25.75 14.57
CA GLN A 252 25.27 26.31 13.65
C GLN A 252 25.17 25.70 12.25
N GLN A 253 24.87 24.39 12.17
CA GLN A 253 24.62 23.69 10.89
C GLN A 253 23.37 24.19 10.17
N ILE A 254 22.36 24.62 10.93
CA ILE A 254 21.11 25.18 10.39
C ILE A 254 21.36 26.58 9.82
N LEU A 255 22.19 27.39 10.48
CA LEU A 255 22.54 28.75 10.03
C LEU A 255 23.37 28.75 8.74
N ILE A 256 24.35 27.86 8.62
CA ILE A 256 25.16 27.71 7.40
C ILE A 256 24.28 27.25 6.23
N TYR A 257 23.37 26.30 6.49
CA TYR A 257 22.41 25.84 5.49
C TYR A 257 21.45 26.95 5.05
N ARG A 258 20.94 27.75 5.98
CA ARG A 258 20.08 28.90 5.66
C ARG A 258 20.80 29.96 4.83
N SER A 259 22.03 30.32 5.20
CA SER A 259 22.81 31.32 4.46
C SER A 259 23.13 30.89 3.02
N GLU A 260 23.40 29.60 2.79
CA GLU A 260 23.65 29.07 1.45
C GLU A 260 22.37 28.94 0.61
N ILE A 261 21.22 28.66 1.25
CA ILE A 261 19.89 28.70 0.61
C ILE A 261 19.55 30.14 0.20
N GLU A 262 19.75 31.11 1.08
CA GLU A 262 19.48 32.54 0.82
C GLU A 262 20.33 33.08 -0.35
N LYS A 263 21.61 32.73 -0.44
CA LYS A 263 22.46 33.08 -1.60
C LYS A 263 21.97 32.50 -2.93
N GLN A 264 21.31 31.34 -2.89
CA GLN A 264 20.84 30.64 -4.09
C GLN A 264 19.41 31.02 -4.48
N ILE A 265 18.64 31.63 -3.56
CA ILE A 265 17.29 32.16 -3.83
C ILE A 265 17.36 33.36 -4.81
N ASN A 266 18.41 34.18 -4.76
CA ASN A 266 18.60 35.27 -5.75
C ASN A 266 18.77 34.76 -7.19
N ILE A 267 19.23 33.52 -7.39
CA ILE A 267 19.36 32.89 -8.73
C ILE A 267 17.99 32.45 -9.27
N CYS A 268 16.97 32.36 -8.41
CA CYS A 268 15.60 32.05 -8.80
C CYS A 268 14.76 33.31 -9.09
N GLY A 269 15.34 34.51 -8.98
CA GLY A 269 14.67 35.79 -9.24
C GLY A 269 13.99 35.82 -10.61
N ASP A 270 14.75 35.53 -11.67
CA ASP A 270 14.29 35.54 -13.07
C ASP A 270 13.11 34.58 -13.32
N LEU A 271 13.05 33.45 -12.61
CA LEU A 271 11.96 32.47 -12.77
C LEU A 271 10.66 32.93 -12.12
N THR A 272 10.78 33.64 -11.00
CA THR A 272 9.64 34.18 -10.27
C THR A 272 9.06 35.36 -11.05
N GLU A 273 9.92 36.20 -11.61
CA GLU A 273 9.56 37.37 -12.43
C GLU A 273 8.90 36.96 -13.76
N ASN A 274 9.39 35.91 -14.43
CA ASN A 274 8.75 35.35 -15.63
C ASN A 274 7.38 34.71 -15.37
N ILE A 275 7.16 34.13 -14.18
CA ILE A 275 5.84 33.59 -13.78
C ILE A 275 4.87 34.75 -13.48
N TYR A 276 5.34 35.83 -12.83
CA TYR A 276 4.55 37.04 -12.60
C TYR A 276 4.16 37.74 -13.91
N LEU A 277 5.11 37.94 -14.84
CA LEU A 277 4.85 38.53 -16.16
C LEU A 277 3.89 37.69 -17.03
N PHE A 278 3.89 36.37 -16.84
CA PHE A 278 2.96 35.45 -17.52
C PHE A 278 1.54 35.54 -16.93
N LEU A 279 1.42 35.70 -15.61
CA LEU A 279 0.14 35.88 -14.91
C LEU A 279 -0.52 37.23 -15.23
N ASP A 280 0.26 38.30 -15.46
CA ASP A 280 -0.27 39.62 -15.81
C ASP A 280 -0.77 39.73 -17.26
N ASN A 281 -0.28 38.88 -18.19
CA ASN A 281 -0.55 39.03 -19.62
C ASN A 281 -1.58 38.05 -20.23
N ASN A 282 -2.05 37.01 -19.52
CA ASN A 282 -3.09 36.10 -20.06
C ASN A 282 -3.80 35.28 -18.98
N ASN A 283 -5.14 35.35 -18.95
CA ASN A 283 -5.95 34.86 -17.84
C ASN A 283 -6.55 33.44 -17.97
N ASN A 284 -6.10 32.56 -18.88
CA ASN A 284 -6.77 31.24 -19.06
C ASN A 284 -5.90 30.02 -19.43
N ASP A 285 -4.56 30.10 -19.47
CA ASP A 285 -3.72 28.94 -19.85
C ASP A 285 -3.12 28.23 -18.61
N GLN A 286 -3.99 27.51 -17.89
CA GLN A 286 -3.63 26.80 -16.64
C GLN A 286 -2.57 25.70 -16.85
N GLU A 287 -2.53 25.09 -18.03
CA GLU A 287 -1.56 24.03 -18.37
C GLU A 287 -0.15 24.60 -18.51
N ARG A 288 0.01 25.74 -19.18
CA ARG A 288 1.31 26.41 -19.33
C ARG A 288 1.83 26.98 -18.00
N LEU A 289 0.95 27.53 -17.17
CA LEU A 289 1.32 27.95 -15.81
C LEU A 289 1.82 26.78 -14.96
N LYS A 290 1.18 25.61 -15.09
CA LYS A 290 1.54 24.39 -14.37
C LYS A 290 2.89 23.84 -14.82
N VAL A 291 3.22 23.93 -16.11
CA VAL A 291 4.54 23.58 -16.65
C VAL A 291 5.61 24.52 -16.11
N MET A 292 5.39 25.84 -16.15
CA MET A 292 6.33 26.83 -15.63
C MET A 292 6.57 26.68 -14.11
N LEU A 293 5.50 26.45 -13.33
CA LEU A 293 5.58 26.14 -11.90
C LEU A 293 6.34 24.84 -11.64
N THR A 294 6.12 23.81 -12.47
CA THR A 294 6.80 22.52 -12.32
C THR A 294 8.29 22.65 -12.63
N GLU A 295 8.68 23.41 -13.65
CA GLU A 295 10.07 23.73 -13.95
C GLU A 295 10.73 24.53 -12.81
N ALA A 296 10.04 25.52 -12.27
CA ALA A 296 10.52 26.30 -11.12
C ALA A 296 10.72 25.43 -9.89
N ILE A 297 9.75 24.58 -9.54
CA ILE A 297 9.82 23.64 -8.42
C ILE A 297 10.99 22.67 -8.60
N ASN A 298 11.17 22.11 -9.80
CA ASN A 298 12.26 21.18 -10.08
C ASN A 298 13.63 21.84 -9.99
N LYS A 299 13.75 23.08 -10.46
CA LYS A 299 15.01 23.84 -10.41
C LYS A 299 15.36 24.27 -8.98
N ILE A 300 14.39 24.73 -8.19
CA ILE A 300 14.54 25.00 -6.75
C ILE A 300 14.93 23.72 -6.00
N SER A 301 14.27 22.60 -6.30
CA SER A 301 14.57 21.31 -5.68
C SER A 301 16.01 20.84 -5.99
N SER A 302 16.46 21.02 -7.24
CA SER A 302 17.84 20.73 -7.66
C SER A 302 18.87 21.61 -6.93
N ILE A 303 18.59 22.91 -6.81
CA ILE A 303 19.43 23.87 -6.07
C ILE A 303 19.50 23.47 -4.58
N MET A 304 18.37 23.14 -3.96
CA MET A 304 18.34 22.69 -2.56
C MET A 304 19.16 21.42 -2.34
N VAL A 305 19.14 20.48 -3.27
CA VAL A 305 19.96 19.26 -3.23
C VAL A 305 21.45 19.58 -3.38
N GLY A 306 21.80 20.48 -4.29
CA GLY A 306 23.17 20.98 -4.47
C GLY A 306 23.72 21.67 -3.21
N SER A 307 22.95 22.58 -2.60
CA SER A 307 23.32 23.28 -1.37
C SER A 307 23.44 22.33 -0.19
N THR A 308 22.53 21.35 -0.08
CA THR A 308 22.62 20.29 0.95
C THR A 308 23.93 19.51 0.82
N THR A 309 24.38 19.25 -0.40
CA THR A 309 25.62 18.50 -0.66
C THR A 309 26.86 19.31 -0.28
N LYS A 310 26.92 20.59 -0.66
CA LYS A 310 28.00 21.52 -0.26
C LYS A 310 28.10 21.71 1.25
N VAL A 311 26.97 21.82 1.93
CA VAL A 311 26.92 21.96 3.40
C VAL A 311 27.38 20.68 4.09
N MET A 312 27.04 19.50 3.57
CA MET A 312 27.54 18.23 4.09
C MET A 312 29.06 18.11 3.92
N ASP A 313 29.63 18.56 2.79
CA ASP A 313 31.08 18.57 2.56
C ASP A 313 31.82 19.57 3.47
N GLN A 314 31.22 20.72 3.75
CA GLN A 314 31.76 21.67 4.73
C GLN A 314 31.69 21.10 6.16
N ILE A 315 30.57 20.48 6.56
CA ILE A 315 30.41 19.84 7.87
C ILE A 315 31.42 18.70 8.05
N ALA A 316 31.67 17.90 7.00
CA ALA A 316 32.67 16.84 7.01
C ALA A 316 34.08 17.36 7.30
N LYS A 317 34.42 18.57 6.81
CA LYS A 317 35.69 19.25 7.10
C LYS A 317 35.78 19.73 8.56
N PHE A 318 34.68 20.15 9.18
CA PHE A 318 34.64 20.60 10.58
C PHE A 318 34.65 19.45 11.62
N SER A 319 34.15 18.26 11.26
CA SER A 319 34.02 17.12 12.19
C SER A 319 35.33 16.38 12.55
N LYS A 320 36.50 16.87 12.12
CA LYS A 320 37.81 16.28 12.47
C LYS A 320 38.32 16.62 13.88
N GLY A 321 37.56 17.33 14.72
CA GLY A 321 37.95 17.53 16.11
C GLY A 321 36.78 17.78 17.05
N LYS A 322 36.34 16.75 17.80
CA LYS A 322 35.96 16.84 19.22
C LYS A 322 35.50 15.48 19.79
N LYS A 323 35.99 15.19 21.01
CA LYS A 323 35.81 13.95 21.80
C LYS A 323 34.36 13.76 22.27
N LYS A 324 33.97 12.48 22.44
CA LYS A 324 32.68 12.01 22.99
C LYS A 324 32.55 12.34 24.48
N ILE A 325 31.41 12.89 24.88
CA ILE A 325 30.86 12.82 26.23
C ILE A 325 29.55 12.02 26.13
N GLY A 326 29.40 11.01 26.98
CA GLY A 326 28.34 10.02 26.89
C GLY A 326 27.09 10.35 27.70
N GLN A 327 26.01 9.60 27.46
CA GLN A 327 25.13 9.12 28.53
C GLN A 327 24.26 7.94 28.06
N LYS A 328 24.27 6.88 28.89
CA LYS A 328 23.45 5.67 28.77
C LYS A 328 22.01 5.96 29.23
N LYS A 329 21.03 5.52 28.44
CA LYS A 329 19.76 4.94 28.94
C LYS A 329 19.59 3.60 28.21
N TYR A 330 19.68 2.49 28.93
CA TYR A 330 19.56 1.16 28.34
C TYR A 330 18.14 0.96 27.79
N ASN A 331 18.06 0.69 26.48
CA ASN A 331 16.87 0.19 25.81
C ASN A 331 16.45 -1.13 26.47
N ARG A 332 15.42 -1.12 27.33
CA ARG A 332 14.98 -2.32 28.09
C ARG A 332 14.51 -3.49 27.20
N TRP A 333 14.19 -3.29 25.92
CA TRP A 333 13.89 -4.37 24.96
C TRP A 333 15.15 -5.07 24.41
N TRP A 334 16.34 -4.56 24.77
CA TRP A 334 17.67 -5.00 24.40
C TRP A 334 18.30 -5.81 25.55
N ASP A 335 17.67 -6.93 25.89
CA ASP A 335 18.14 -7.89 26.91
C ASP A 335 19.32 -8.74 26.40
N SER A 336 19.82 -9.66 27.23
CA SER A 336 20.93 -10.56 26.88
C SER A 336 20.62 -11.36 25.61
N THR A 337 19.44 -11.96 25.52
CA THR A 337 19.00 -12.75 24.36
C THR A 337 18.98 -11.93 23.07
N ILE A 338 18.45 -10.70 23.09
CA ILE A 338 18.46 -9.82 21.91
C ILE A 338 19.87 -9.35 21.55
N LYS A 339 20.74 -9.10 22.54
CA LYS A 339 22.14 -8.75 22.29
C LYS A 339 22.89 -9.91 21.65
N GLU A 340 22.68 -11.14 22.11
CA GLU A 340 23.26 -12.35 21.53
C GLU A 340 22.76 -12.59 20.11
N LEU A 341 21.45 -12.52 19.88
CA LEU A 341 20.88 -12.65 18.54
C LEU A 341 21.33 -11.52 17.60
N HIS A 342 21.52 -10.31 18.12
CA HIS A 342 22.06 -9.20 17.33
C HIS A 342 23.53 -9.42 16.97
N LYS A 343 24.34 -9.89 17.93
CA LYS A 343 25.74 -10.23 17.70
C LYS A 343 25.86 -11.36 16.69
N ALA A 344 25.11 -12.45 16.89
CA ALA A 344 25.03 -13.57 15.94
C ALA A 344 24.59 -13.11 14.54
N GLN A 345 23.62 -12.18 14.47
CA GLN A 345 23.17 -11.61 13.19
C GLN A 345 24.27 -10.81 12.48
N ILE A 346 25.08 -10.05 13.24
CA ILE A 346 26.22 -9.30 12.70
C ILE A 346 27.31 -10.28 12.26
N ASP A 347 27.66 -11.25 13.10
CA ASP A 347 28.73 -12.22 12.83
C ASP A 347 28.39 -13.09 11.62
N SER A 348 27.14 -13.57 11.51
CA SER A 348 26.69 -14.32 10.33
C SER A 348 26.62 -13.45 9.07
N PHE A 349 26.33 -12.15 9.21
CA PHE A 349 26.39 -11.22 8.07
C PHE A 349 27.82 -10.99 7.59
N LEU A 350 28.77 -10.87 8.51
CA LEU A 350 30.19 -10.73 8.18
C LEU A 350 30.73 -12.01 7.54
N LYS A 351 30.36 -13.20 8.04
CA LYS A 351 30.68 -14.48 7.39
C LYS A 351 30.09 -14.56 5.97
N TYR A 352 28.82 -14.21 5.80
CA TYR A 352 28.18 -14.12 4.49
C TYR A 352 28.89 -13.14 3.54
N LYS A 353 29.33 -11.99 4.04
CA LYS A 353 30.09 -11.01 3.25
C LYS A 353 31.48 -11.54 2.87
N ASN A 354 32.17 -12.16 3.81
CA ASN A 354 33.54 -12.64 3.63
C ASN A 354 33.61 -13.94 2.81
N SER A 355 32.54 -14.74 2.78
CA SER A 355 32.40 -15.89 1.88
C SER A 355 32.04 -15.49 0.44
N ASN A 356 32.18 -14.20 0.11
CA ASN A 356 31.83 -13.62 -1.19
C ASN A 356 30.36 -13.87 -1.56
N PHE A 357 29.48 -13.77 -0.58
CA PHE A 357 28.03 -13.95 -0.70
C PHE A 357 27.56 -15.38 -1.04
N ASN A 358 28.24 -16.40 -0.50
CA ASN A 358 27.84 -17.80 -0.60
C ASN A 358 26.40 -18.05 -0.09
N LEU A 359 25.70 -19.01 -0.70
CA LEU A 359 24.29 -19.32 -0.45
C LEU A 359 24.02 -19.92 0.93
N ASP A 360 24.88 -20.79 1.44
CA ASP A 360 24.69 -21.46 2.73
C ASP A 360 24.83 -20.46 3.88
N GLU A 361 25.85 -19.60 3.81
CA GLU A 361 26.05 -18.49 4.74
C GLU A 361 24.90 -17.45 4.66
N LYS A 362 24.30 -17.27 3.48
CA LYS A 362 23.12 -16.43 3.30
C LYS A 362 21.89 -17.00 4.02
N LEU A 363 21.65 -18.31 3.90
CA LEU A 363 20.54 -18.99 4.54
C LEU A 363 20.69 -18.93 6.06
N MET A 364 21.90 -19.18 6.56
CA MET A 364 22.28 -19.03 7.98
C MET A 364 22.00 -17.60 8.49
N TYR A 365 22.43 -16.56 7.76
CA TYR A 365 22.15 -15.16 8.09
C TYR A 365 20.65 -14.82 8.09
N ILE A 366 19.88 -15.32 7.10
CA ILE A 366 18.43 -15.07 7.01
C ILE A 366 17.71 -15.68 8.21
N GLU A 367 18.09 -16.90 8.62
CA GLU A 367 17.49 -17.57 9.75
C GLU A 367 17.76 -16.83 11.07
N ILE A 368 19.02 -16.44 11.32
CA ILE A 368 19.40 -15.68 12.52
C ILE A 368 18.71 -14.31 12.54
N LYS A 369 18.63 -13.63 11.39
CA LYS A 369 17.88 -12.37 11.24
C LYS A 369 16.39 -12.53 11.50
N ARG A 370 15.79 -13.68 11.15
CA ARG A 370 14.40 -14.00 11.44
C ARG A 370 14.19 -14.22 12.94
N LYS A 371 15.05 -15.00 13.59
CA LYS A 371 15.05 -15.22 15.05
C LYS A 371 15.18 -13.89 15.81
N PHE A 372 16.13 -13.03 15.44
CA PHE A 372 16.26 -11.67 16.00
C PHE A 372 14.97 -10.84 15.86
N ARG A 373 14.35 -10.84 14.68
CA ARG A 373 13.11 -10.08 14.44
C ARG A 373 11.92 -10.63 15.22
N GLN A 374 11.80 -11.95 15.34
CA GLN A 374 10.76 -12.60 16.13
C GLN A 374 10.93 -12.27 17.60
N GLN A 375 12.13 -12.46 18.16
CA GLN A 375 12.41 -12.12 19.56
C GLN A 375 12.22 -10.63 19.84
N LYS A 376 12.63 -9.75 18.92
CA LYS A 376 12.41 -8.31 19.06
C LYS A 376 10.92 -7.99 19.11
N ARG A 377 10.12 -8.60 18.24
CA ARG A 377 8.66 -8.41 18.22
C ARG A 377 8.02 -8.96 19.49
N PHE A 378 8.46 -10.11 19.95
CA PHE A 378 8.04 -10.74 21.18
C PHE A 378 8.33 -9.86 22.40
N ASN A 379 9.57 -9.41 22.57
CA ASN A 379 9.96 -8.48 23.64
C ASN A 379 9.20 -7.15 23.59
N LEU A 380 8.91 -6.65 22.38
CA LEU A 380 8.09 -5.45 22.19
C LEU A 380 6.60 -5.70 22.46
N ALA A 381 6.09 -6.91 22.23
CA ALA A 381 4.71 -7.30 22.52
C ALA A 381 4.51 -7.52 24.02
N ILE A 382 5.44 -8.24 24.68
CA ILE A 382 5.41 -8.51 26.12
C ILE A 382 5.42 -7.22 26.95
N LYS A 383 6.16 -6.19 26.52
CA LYS A 383 6.31 -4.94 27.29
C LYS A 383 5.18 -3.93 27.08
N ARG A 384 4.18 -4.26 26.26
CA ARG A 384 3.03 -3.38 26.02
C ARG A 384 1.85 -3.86 26.86
N ASN A 385 1.92 -3.56 28.15
CA ASN A 385 0.78 -3.66 29.06
C ASN A 385 -0.22 -2.55 28.70
N ARG A 386 -1.02 -2.77 27.65
CA ARG A 386 -1.84 -1.73 27.00
C ARG A 386 -3.26 -2.22 26.80
N ILE A 387 -4.19 -1.38 27.23
CA ILE A 387 -5.62 -1.66 27.13
C ILE A 387 -6.21 -0.79 26.00
N THR A 388 -5.85 0.50 25.94
CA THR A 388 -6.15 1.40 24.82
C THR A 388 -5.43 0.97 23.53
N HIS A 389 -6.10 1.10 22.39
CA HIS A 389 -5.57 0.69 21.09
C HIS A 389 -4.32 1.48 20.67
N SER A 390 -3.43 0.81 19.93
CA SER A 390 -2.17 1.41 19.47
C SER A 390 -2.32 2.63 18.54
N SER A 391 -3.51 2.87 17.98
CA SER A 391 -3.81 4.05 17.17
C SER A 391 -3.66 5.34 17.95
N PHE A 392 -4.00 5.37 19.24
CA PHE A 392 -3.95 6.60 20.03
C PHE A 392 -2.50 7.08 20.23
N GLU A 393 -1.60 6.19 20.66
CA GLU A 393 -0.16 6.51 20.74
C GLU A 393 0.41 6.89 19.37
N ARG A 394 -0.08 6.28 18.28
CA ARG A 394 0.34 6.66 16.94
C ARG A 394 -0.16 8.05 16.55
N ALA A 395 -1.39 8.41 16.93
CA ALA A 395 -1.95 9.73 16.70
C ALA A 395 -1.15 10.80 17.46
N THR A 396 -0.78 10.54 18.72
CA THR A 396 0.03 11.50 19.50
C THR A 396 1.42 11.69 18.91
N LEU A 397 2.03 10.64 18.34
CA LEU A 397 3.30 10.73 17.60
C LEU A 397 3.20 11.55 16.30
N LEU A 398 2.03 11.55 15.64
CA LEU A 398 1.78 12.33 14.42
C LEU A 398 1.41 13.78 14.74
N ALA A 399 0.78 14.03 15.89
CA ALA A 399 0.33 15.34 16.37
C ALA A 399 1.34 16.05 17.30
N PRO A 400 2.64 15.73 17.19
CA PRO A 400 3.69 15.93 18.20
C PRO A 400 3.29 16.20 19.67
N VAL A 401 2.37 15.42 20.25
CA VAL A 401 1.89 15.61 21.63
C VAL A 401 2.34 14.48 22.56
N THR A 402 2.58 14.83 23.83
CA THR A 402 2.91 13.87 24.88
C THR A 402 1.66 13.07 25.28
N CYS A 403 1.82 11.77 25.48
CA CYS A 403 0.73 10.86 25.85
C CYS A 403 1.08 10.14 27.15
N ARG A 404 0.26 10.31 28.19
CA ARG A 404 0.35 9.52 29.42
C ARG A 404 -0.52 8.29 29.33
N LYS A 405 -0.02 7.20 29.92
CA LYS A 405 -0.78 5.97 30.12
C LYS A 405 -1.21 5.95 31.57
N LEU A 406 -2.50 5.87 31.79
CA LEU A 406 -3.08 5.82 33.11
C LEU A 406 -3.30 4.37 33.53
N GLN A 407 -3.27 4.15 34.84
CA GLN A 407 -3.65 2.87 35.40
C GLN A 407 -5.17 2.68 35.25
N VAL A 408 -5.58 1.44 35.27
CA VAL A 408 -6.98 1.02 35.22
C VAL A 408 -7.29 0.26 36.49
N ASP A 409 -8.57 0.10 36.79
CA ASP A 409 -9.01 -0.77 37.88
C ASP A 409 -8.89 -2.27 37.53
N GLU A 410 -9.34 -3.11 38.45
CA GLU A 410 -9.32 -4.57 38.29
C GLU A 410 -10.22 -5.09 37.17
N LYS A 411 -11.22 -4.30 36.74
CA LYS A 411 -12.06 -4.58 35.57
C LYS A 411 -11.46 -4.05 34.27
N TYR A 412 -10.20 -3.57 34.32
CA TYR A 412 -9.49 -2.98 33.21
C TYR A 412 -10.18 -1.72 32.66
N SER A 413 -10.87 -0.99 33.54
CA SER A 413 -11.59 0.27 33.25
C SER A 413 -10.79 1.48 33.74
N LEU A 414 -10.69 2.53 32.92
CA LEU A 414 -10.19 3.82 33.39
C LEU A 414 -11.24 4.53 34.26
N ARG A 415 -10.81 5.02 35.42
CA ARG A 415 -11.64 5.63 36.46
C ARG A 415 -11.37 7.12 36.65
N GLY A 416 -12.37 7.85 37.14
CA GLY A 416 -12.33 9.32 37.24
C GLY A 416 -11.26 9.84 38.19
N ASP A 417 -11.06 9.17 39.32
CA ASP A 417 -10.04 9.50 40.33
C ASP A 417 -8.61 9.42 39.78
N THR A 418 -8.33 8.39 38.99
CA THR A 418 -7.05 8.14 38.34
C THR A 418 -6.78 9.21 37.28
N LEU A 419 -7.81 9.60 36.52
CA LEU A 419 -7.72 10.69 35.56
C LEU A 419 -7.48 12.03 36.26
N LEU A 420 -8.26 12.36 37.29
CA LEU A 420 -8.14 13.61 38.04
C LEU A 420 -6.74 13.76 38.65
N SER A 421 -6.24 12.71 39.31
CA SER A 421 -4.89 12.69 39.89
C SER A 421 -3.80 12.96 38.84
N ALA A 422 -3.96 12.43 37.63
CA ALA A 422 -3.01 12.67 36.54
C ALA A 422 -3.07 14.11 36.01
N ILE A 423 -4.28 14.66 35.87
CA ILE A 423 -4.50 16.07 35.47
C ILE A 423 -3.87 17.03 36.47
N GLU A 424 -4.10 16.81 37.77
CA GLU A 424 -3.52 17.66 38.82
C GLU A 424 -1.99 17.61 38.82
N LYS A 425 -1.43 16.42 38.61
CA LYS A 425 0.02 16.26 38.48
C LYS A 425 0.56 17.00 37.24
N ASP A 426 -0.12 16.89 36.10
CA ASP A 426 0.25 17.60 34.89
C ASP A 426 0.23 19.12 35.09
N LYS A 427 -0.83 19.65 35.71
CA LYS A 427 -0.95 21.07 36.04
C LYS A 427 0.19 21.53 36.97
N LYS A 428 0.54 20.74 37.99
CA LYS A 428 1.69 21.01 38.89
C LYS A 428 3.04 21.01 38.16
N GLU A 429 3.18 20.18 37.12
CA GLU A 429 4.37 20.11 36.26
C GLU A 429 4.37 21.21 35.17
N GLY A 430 3.38 22.11 35.14
CA GLY A 430 3.26 23.18 34.14
C GLY A 430 2.80 22.71 32.76
N LEU A 431 2.24 21.50 32.67
CA LEU A 431 1.69 20.93 31.45
C LEU A 431 0.20 21.29 31.28
N ILE A 432 -0.28 21.21 30.04
CA ILE A 432 -1.68 21.50 29.68
C ILE A 432 -2.36 20.19 29.25
N PRO A 433 -3.15 19.54 30.12
CA PRO A 433 -4.04 18.45 29.72
C PRO A 433 -5.13 18.98 28.78
N PHE A 434 -5.34 18.34 27.64
CA PHE A 434 -6.30 18.83 26.64
C PHE A 434 -7.11 17.73 25.93
N LEU A 435 -6.70 16.46 26.01
CA LEU A 435 -7.38 15.35 25.33
C LEU A 435 -7.35 14.07 26.19
N VAL A 436 -8.51 13.47 26.37
CA VAL A 436 -8.71 12.13 26.92
C VAL A 436 -9.36 11.25 25.86
N CYS A 437 -8.84 10.04 25.69
CA CYS A 437 -9.45 9.00 24.87
C CYS A 437 -9.98 7.90 25.78
N ALA A 438 -11.29 7.89 25.99
CA ALA A 438 -12.00 6.82 26.68
C ALA A 438 -12.35 5.72 25.67
N THR A 439 -12.15 4.46 26.04
CA THR A 439 -12.37 3.31 25.17
C THR A 439 -13.56 2.49 25.65
N LEU A 440 -14.51 2.23 24.74
CA LEU A 440 -15.61 1.31 24.97
C LEU A 440 -15.38 0.04 24.13
N GLY A 441 -15.04 -1.07 24.78
CA GLY A 441 -14.64 -2.30 24.13
C GLY A 441 -13.16 -2.27 23.72
N THR A 442 -12.29 -2.29 24.71
CA THR A 442 -10.82 -2.25 24.54
C THR A 442 -10.32 -3.41 23.68
N THR A 443 -9.22 -3.20 22.94
CA THR A 443 -8.76 -4.21 21.98
C THR A 443 -8.32 -5.50 22.67
N SER A 444 -7.68 -5.40 23.83
CA SER A 444 -7.11 -6.55 24.52
C SER A 444 -8.20 -7.48 25.05
N ILE A 445 -9.15 -6.94 25.82
CA ILE A 445 -10.08 -7.74 26.65
C ILE A 445 -11.55 -7.29 26.56
N CYS A 446 -11.87 -6.34 25.68
CA CYS A 446 -13.21 -5.75 25.56
C CYS A 446 -13.74 -5.06 26.83
N SER A 447 -12.86 -4.50 27.66
CA SER A 447 -13.27 -3.67 28.81
C SER A 447 -13.82 -2.30 28.39
N TYR A 448 -14.47 -1.61 29.33
CA TYR A 448 -15.14 -0.32 29.11
C TYR A 448 -14.67 0.70 30.14
N ASP A 449 -14.19 1.85 29.70
CA ASP A 449 -13.86 2.98 30.57
C ASP A 449 -15.14 3.62 31.15
N ASN A 450 -15.08 4.11 32.39
CA ASN A 450 -16.27 4.62 33.08
C ASN A 450 -16.59 6.07 32.70
N LEU A 451 -17.39 6.26 31.64
CA LEU A 451 -17.74 7.60 31.14
C LEU A 451 -18.51 8.46 32.14
N GLN A 452 -19.28 7.88 33.07
CA GLN A 452 -20.00 8.66 34.09
C GLN A 452 -19.04 9.35 35.07
N GLU A 453 -17.86 8.76 35.28
CA GLU A 453 -16.81 9.36 36.11
C GLU A 453 -15.87 10.25 35.28
N LEU A 454 -15.47 9.80 34.08
CA LEU A 454 -14.54 10.53 33.23
C LEU A 454 -15.14 11.80 32.63
N GLY A 455 -16.44 11.77 32.30
CA GLY A 455 -17.17 12.87 31.70
C GLY A 455 -17.13 14.16 32.51
N PRO A 456 -17.60 14.15 33.78
CA PRO A 456 -17.51 15.30 34.67
C PRO A 456 -16.07 15.80 34.86
N VAL A 457 -15.09 14.89 35.06
CA VAL A 457 -13.68 15.28 35.19
C VAL A 457 -13.17 16.02 33.95
N CYS A 458 -13.49 15.53 32.75
CA CYS A 458 -13.08 16.19 31.50
C CYS A 458 -13.74 17.56 31.35
N ARG A 459 -15.06 17.63 31.57
CA ARG A 459 -15.84 18.88 31.49
C ARG A 459 -15.31 19.93 32.46
N ASP A 460 -15.15 19.57 33.73
CA ASP A 460 -14.76 20.49 34.80
C ASP A 460 -13.30 20.97 34.64
N ASN A 461 -12.49 20.27 33.84
CA ASN A 461 -11.12 20.65 33.49
C ASN A 461 -10.95 21.17 32.05
N ASN A 462 -12.03 21.38 31.29
CA ASN A 462 -12.01 21.80 29.88
C ASN A 462 -11.13 20.91 28.97
N ILE A 463 -11.23 19.59 29.14
CA ILE A 463 -10.48 18.60 28.38
C ILE A 463 -11.39 17.93 27.36
N TRP A 464 -10.92 17.81 26.12
CA TRP A 464 -11.65 17.12 25.06
C TRP A 464 -11.81 15.62 25.39
N LEU A 465 -13.04 15.13 25.46
CA LEU A 465 -13.34 13.71 25.66
C LEU A 465 -13.69 13.04 24.34
N HIS A 466 -12.76 12.24 23.81
CA HIS A 466 -12.98 11.37 22.66
C HIS A 466 -13.33 9.96 23.12
N ILE A 467 -14.39 9.37 22.55
CA ILE A 467 -14.76 7.97 22.76
C ILE A 467 -14.34 7.12 21.56
N ASP A 468 -13.43 6.16 21.79
CA ASP A 468 -13.13 5.07 20.86
C ASP A 468 -14.00 3.84 21.18
N ALA A 469 -15.10 3.69 20.44
CA ALA A 469 -15.97 2.53 20.47
C ALA A 469 -15.79 1.67 19.21
N ALA A 470 -14.57 1.58 18.66
CA ALA A 470 -14.28 0.95 17.38
C ALA A 470 -14.99 -0.39 17.14
N TYR A 471 -14.99 -1.29 18.12
CA TYR A 471 -15.64 -2.61 18.04
C TYR A 471 -17.02 -2.60 18.71
N ALA A 472 -17.10 -2.24 19.99
CA ALA A 472 -18.35 -2.33 20.76
C ALA A 472 -19.43 -1.33 20.31
N GLY A 473 -19.07 -0.27 19.59
CA GLY A 473 -20.03 0.73 19.10
C GLY A 473 -21.13 0.14 18.22
N SER A 474 -20.84 -0.95 17.48
CA SER A 474 -21.87 -1.66 16.71
C SER A 474 -22.92 -2.33 17.60
N ALA A 475 -22.57 -2.77 18.81
CA ALA A 475 -23.50 -3.42 19.72
C ALA A 475 -24.55 -2.45 20.31
N PHE A 476 -24.28 -1.14 20.33
CA PHE A 476 -25.22 -0.16 20.90
C PHE A 476 -26.50 0.07 20.08
N ILE A 477 -26.59 -0.54 18.89
CA ILE A 477 -27.87 -0.67 18.18
C ILE A 477 -28.85 -1.54 18.99
N CYS A 478 -28.36 -2.46 19.81
CA CYS A 478 -29.16 -3.26 20.73
C CYS A 478 -29.31 -2.53 22.09
N PRO A 479 -30.54 -2.25 22.54
CA PRO A 479 -30.78 -1.48 23.77
C PRO A 479 -30.09 -2.04 25.03
N GLU A 480 -30.01 -3.35 25.17
CA GLU A 480 -29.42 -4.05 26.32
C GLU A 480 -27.92 -3.81 26.50
N PHE A 481 -27.19 -3.37 25.46
CA PHE A 481 -25.77 -3.01 25.57
C PHE A 481 -25.54 -1.51 25.78
N ARG A 482 -26.59 -0.67 25.75
CA ARG A 482 -26.48 0.77 26.00
C ARG A 482 -26.15 1.19 27.44
N PRO A 483 -26.28 0.35 28.50
CA PRO A 483 -25.75 0.71 29.80
C PRO A 483 -24.25 1.08 29.78
N TYR A 484 -23.46 0.51 28.87
CA TYR A 484 -22.05 0.87 28.67
C TYR A 484 -21.84 2.26 28.01
N LEU A 485 -22.90 2.92 27.53
CA LEU A 485 -22.88 4.29 27.01
C LEU A 485 -23.24 5.35 28.05
N LYS A 486 -23.57 4.99 29.29
CA LYS A 486 -23.92 5.98 30.32
C LYS A 486 -22.78 6.99 30.49
N GLY A 487 -23.03 8.29 30.28
CA GLY A 487 -22.00 9.33 30.27
C GLY A 487 -21.52 9.74 28.87
N VAL A 488 -22.04 9.15 27.79
CA VAL A 488 -21.71 9.53 26.40
C VAL A 488 -22.03 10.99 26.09
N GLU A 489 -23.01 11.59 26.78
CA GLU A 489 -23.41 13.00 26.64
C GLU A 489 -22.30 14.01 26.97
N PHE A 490 -21.30 13.58 27.75
CA PHE A 490 -20.09 14.35 28.07
C PHE A 490 -19.07 14.35 26.93
N SER A 491 -19.19 13.45 25.94
CA SER A 491 -18.20 13.34 24.87
C SER A 491 -18.25 14.50 23.88
N ASP A 492 -17.08 14.89 23.41
CA ASP A 492 -16.91 15.86 22.32
C ASP A 492 -16.84 15.15 20.96
N SER A 493 -16.37 13.91 20.94
CA SER A 493 -16.41 13.06 19.74
C SER A 493 -16.54 11.58 20.05
N PHE A 494 -17.16 10.84 19.14
CA PHE A 494 -17.43 9.40 19.25
C PHE A 494 -17.12 8.69 17.94
N ASN A 495 -16.32 7.63 17.95
CA ASN A 495 -16.09 6.80 16.78
C ASN A 495 -16.48 5.34 16.98
N PHE A 496 -17.02 4.72 15.93
CA PHE A 496 -17.07 3.26 15.81
C PHE A 496 -16.87 2.81 14.37
N ASN A 497 -16.63 1.51 14.17
CA ASN A 497 -16.38 0.94 12.85
C ASN A 497 -17.49 -0.01 12.41
N PRO A 498 -18.41 0.43 11.53
CA PRO A 498 -19.33 -0.47 10.84
C PRO A 498 -18.62 -1.66 10.18
N HIS A 499 -17.38 -1.44 9.71
CA HIS A 499 -16.59 -2.51 9.09
C HIS A 499 -16.03 -3.58 10.04
N LYS A 500 -16.15 -3.39 11.35
CA LYS A 500 -15.75 -4.41 12.32
C LYS A 500 -16.87 -5.42 12.57
N TRP A 501 -18.08 -4.93 12.81
CA TRP A 501 -19.13 -5.80 13.34
C TRP A 501 -20.56 -5.45 12.89
N LEU A 502 -20.71 -4.56 11.89
CA LEU A 502 -22.01 -4.15 11.35
C LEU A 502 -22.20 -4.55 9.88
N GLN A 503 -21.55 -5.62 9.43
CA GLN A 503 -21.70 -6.18 8.07
C GLN A 503 -21.33 -5.25 6.89
N VAL A 504 -20.58 -4.17 7.13
CA VAL A 504 -20.09 -3.29 6.06
C VAL A 504 -18.67 -3.69 5.67
N ALA A 505 -18.37 -3.88 4.38
CA ALA A 505 -17.01 -4.16 3.96
C ALA A 505 -16.05 -2.99 4.26
N PHE A 506 -14.79 -3.29 4.60
CA PHE A 506 -13.73 -2.28 4.78
C PHE A 506 -13.54 -1.44 3.50
N ASP A 507 -13.29 -0.12 3.56
CA ASP A 507 -13.21 0.78 4.72
C ASP A 507 -14.56 1.41 5.09
N CYS A 508 -14.92 1.46 6.37
CA CYS A 508 -16.08 2.22 6.84
C CYS A 508 -15.96 2.54 8.35
N SER A 509 -15.47 3.72 8.69
CA SER A 509 -15.38 4.23 10.06
C SER A 509 -16.30 5.44 10.18
N ALA A 510 -17.09 5.50 11.24
CA ALA A 510 -18.03 6.57 11.47
C ALA A 510 -17.60 7.37 12.70
N LEU A 511 -17.52 8.68 12.55
CA LEU A 511 -17.09 9.64 13.56
C LEU A 511 -18.19 10.69 13.71
N TRP A 512 -18.63 10.90 14.94
CA TRP A 512 -19.50 12.00 15.34
C TRP A 512 -18.71 12.98 16.16
N ILE A 513 -18.97 14.27 15.96
CA ILE A 513 -18.38 15.36 16.74
C ILE A 513 -19.51 16.28 17.17
N LYS A 514 -19.51 16.64 18.45
CA LYS A 514 -20.55 17.46 19.08
C LYS A 514 -20.59 18.86 18.49
N ASN A 515 -19.44 19.50 18.34
CA ASN A 515 -19.31 20.77 17.63
C ASN A 515 -18.38 20.63 16.41
N ARG A 516 -18.98 20.69 15.22
CA ARG A 516 -18.26 20.58 13.94
C ARG A 516 -17.29 21.73 13.67
N SER A 517 -17.47 22.90 14.28
CA SER A 517 -16.61 24.07 14.00
C SER A 517 -15.14 23.76 14.32
N PHE A 518 -14.88 23.02 15.40
CA PHE A 518 -13.52 22.62 15.77
C PHE A 518 -12.80 21.82 14.67
N LEU A 519 -13.50 20.98 13.90
CA LEU A 519 -12.90 20.32 12.74
C LEU A 519 -12.68 21.29 11.59
N VAL A 520 -13.72 22.08 11.28
CA VAL A 520 -13.68 23.03 10.16
C VAL A 520 -12.51 23.99 10.37
N ASP A 521 -12.41 24.63 11.53
CA ASP A 521 -11.38 25.60 11.86
C ASP A 521 -9.97 24.97 11.83
N SER A 522 -9.85 23.70 12.24
CA SER A 522 -8.56 22.99 12.25
C SER A 522 -8.07 22.56 10.86
N PHE A 523 -8.99 22.32 9.91
CA PHE A 523 -8.68 21.78 8.58
C PHE A 523 -9.07 22.71 7.44
N ASN A 524 -9.45 23.96 7.72
CA ASN A 524 -9.91 24.87 6.69
C ASN A 524 -8.75 25.27 5.75
N VAL A 525 -8.91 24.92 4.48
CA VAL A 525 -8.08 25.38 3.36
C VAL A 525 -9.04 25.59 2.20
N ASP A 526 -9.36 26.86 1.88
CA ASP A 526 -10.40 27.23 0.90
C ASP A 526 -9.87 28.08 -0.26
N PRO A 527 -9.07 27.49 -1.16
CA PRO A 527 -8.62 28.15 -2.39
C PRO A 527 -9.79 28.40 -3.35
N VAL A 528 -9.66 29.40 -4.22
CA VAL A 528 -10.74 29.86 -5.12
C VAL A 528 -11.33 28.75 -5.99
N TYR A 529 -10.50 27.80 -6.48
CA TYR A 529 -10.96 26.69 -7.31
C TYR A 529 -11.81 25.63 -6.57
N LEU A 530 -11.91 25.75 -5.24
CA LEU A 530 -12.76 24.92 -4.40
C LEU A 530 -14.05 25.65 -3.98
N LYS A 531 -14.26 26.89 -4.40
CA LYS A 531 -15.46 27.68 -4.11
C LYS A 531 -16.61 27.32 -5.06
N TYR A 532 -17.82 27.39 -4.54
CA TYR A 532 -19.07 27.12 -5.27
C TYR A 532 -20.22 27.92 -4.65
N GLU A 533 -21.25 28.24 -5.42
CA GLU A 533 -22.33 29.17 -5.05
C GLU A 533 -23.09 28.77 -3.77
N ASN A 534 -23.15 27.47 -3.46
CA ASN A 534 -23.88 26.93 -2.31
C ASN A 534 -22.98 26.61 -1.10
N GLN A 535 -21.79 27.24 -1.01
CA GLN A 535 -20.99 27.17 0.21
C GLN A 535 -21.87 27.61 1.40
N ASN A 536 -21.94 26.78 2.44
CA ASN A 536 -22.76 26.92 3.66
C ASN A 536 -24.21 26.39 3.61
N VAL A 537 -24.72 25.93 2.45
CA VAL A 537 -26.06 25.27 2.39
C VAL A 537 -26.00 23.82 2.89
N ALA A 538 -24.88 23.14 2.65
CA ALA A 538 -24.64 21.76 3.08
C ALA A 538 -23.26 21.61 3.72
N PRO A 539 -23.05 20.61 4.60
CA PRO A 539 -21.74 20.32 5.16
C PRO A 539 -20.73 19.97 4.05
N ASP A 540 -19.65 20.74 3.96
CA ASP A 540 -18.51 20.36 3.13
C ASP A 540 -17.59 19.42 3.91
N PHE A 541 -17.75 18.12 3.63
CA PHE A 541 -17.00 17.06 4.31
C PHE A 541 -15.49 17.12 4.08
N ARG A 542 -14.98 17.90 3.13
CA ARG A 542 -13.53 18.06 2.96
C ARG A 542 -12.88 18.69 4.19
N HIS A 543 -13.61 19.56 4.89
CA HIS A 543 -13.14 20.22 6.11
C HIS A 543 -13.23 19.33 7.36
N TRP A 544 -13.72 18.09 7.22
CA TRP A 544 -13.93 17.16 8.34
C TRP A 544 -12.98 15.95 8.28
N GLN A 545 -11.97 16.01 7.39
CA GLN A 545 -11.03 14.91 7.17
C GLN A 545 -9.67 15.45 6.74
N ILE A 546 -8.63 14.63 6.91
CA ILE A 546 -7.25 14.98 6.53
C ILE A 546 -7.07 15.14 5.00
N PRO A 547 -7.51 14.20 4.13
CA PRO A 547 -7.35 14.34 2.69
C PRO A 547 -8.42 15.22 2.05
N LEU A 548 -8.15 15.81 0.87
CA LEU A 548 -9.17 16.53 0.10
C LEU A 548 -10.22 15.57 -0.50
N GLY A 549 -9.78 14.64 -1.35
CA GLY A 549 -10.69 13.73 -2.05
C GLY A 549 -11.33 12.68 -1.14
N ARG A 550 -12.60 12.31 -1.42
CA ARG A 550 -13.32 11.24 -0.72
C ARG A 550 -14.14 10.38 -1.69
N ARG A 551 -14.23 9.08 -1.39
CA ARG A 551 -15.10 8.13 -2.10
C ARG A 551 -16.52 8.18 -1.57
N PHE A 552 -17.49 7.69 -2.34
CA PHE A 552 -18.90 7.56 -1.93
C PHE A 552 -19.13 6.37 -0.97
N ARG A 553 -18.51 6.44 0.22
CA ARG A 553 -18.54 5.35 1.22
C ARG A 553 -19.93 5.09 1.82
N SER A 554 -20.80 6.09 1.85
CA SER A 554 -22.13 5.98 2.42
C SER A 554 -23.05 5.06 1.63
N LEU A 555 -22.81 4.84 0.33
CA LEU A 555 -23.65 3.96 -0.50
C LEU A 555 -23.70 2.52 0.03
N LYS A 556 -22.54 1.92 0.35
CA LYS A 556 -22.47 0.57 0.91
C LYS A 556 -23.06 0.48 2.33
N LEU A 557 -22.88 1.52 3.14
CA LEU A 557 -23.50 1.57 4.47
C LEU A 557 -25.02 1.64 4.34
N TRP A 558 -25.54 2.47 3.44
CA TRP A 558 -26.97 2.60 3.19
C TRP A 558 -27.60 1.29 2.71
N PHE A 559 -26.95 0.57 1.80
CA PHE A 559 -27.41 -0.76 1.38
C PHE A 559 -27.47 -1.74 2.55
N VAL A 560 -26.44 -1.84 3.38
CA VAL A 560 -26.46 -2.73 4.54
C VAL A 560 -27.60 -2.36 5.50
N LEU A 561 -27.77 -1.08 5.83
CA LEU A 561 -28.85 -0.63 6.72
C LEU A 561 -30.24 -0.96 6.16
N ARG A 562 -30.45 -0.81 4.84
CA ARG A 562 -31.74 -1.11 4.20
C ARG A 562 -32.00 -2.60 3.99
N LEU A 563 -30.97 -3.37 3.63
CA LEU A 563 -31.09 -4.80 3.34
C LEU A 563 -31.35 -5.62 4.61
N TYR A 564 -30.60 -5.36 5.67
CA TYR A 564 -30.75 -6.10 6.93
C TYR A 564 -31.84 -5.50 7.83
N GLY A 565 -32.05 -4.18 7.74
CA GLY A 565 -32.87 -3.45 8.71
C GLY A 565 -32.28 -3.45 10.12
N VAL A 566 -32.85 -2.64 11.00
CA VAL A 566 -32.37 -2.53 12.40
C VAL A 566 -32.50 -3.87 13.13
N LYS A 567 -33.64 -4.56 12.99
CA LYS A 567 -33.89 -5.85 13.64
C LYS A 567 -32.92 -6.94 13.18
N GLY A 568 -32.63 -7.03 11.88
CA GLY A 568 -31.69 -8.00 11.34
C GLY A 568 -30.27 -7.79 11.87
N LEU A 569 -29.81 -6.53 11.92
CA LEU A 569 -28.51 -6.20 12.49
C LEU A 569 -28.44 -6.44 14.00
N GLN A 570 -29.50 -6.13 14.75
CA GLN A 570 -29.58 -6.43 16.18
C GLN A 570 -29.49 -7.95 16.44
N ASN A 571 -30.24 -8.75 15.69
CA ASN A 571 -30.21 -10.20 15.80
C ASN A 571 -28.83 -10.77 15.47
N PHE A 572 -28.17 -10.22 14.44
CA PHE A 572 -26.80 -10.59 14.08
C PHE A 572 -25.81 -10.37 15.24
N ILE A 573 -25.88 -9.20 15.91
CA ILE A 573 -25.05 -8.92 17.09
C ILE A 573 -25.37 -9.89 18.23
N ARG A 574 -26.65 -10.09 18.57
CA ARG A 574 -27.08 -10.98 19.64
C ARG A 574 -26.58 -12.41 19.43
N GLN A 575 -26.72 -12.94 18.21
CA GLN A 575 -26.22 -14.27 17.85
C GLN A 575 -24.71 -14.41 18.10
N HIS A 576 -23.90 -13.40 17.75
CA HIS A 576 -22.46 -13.45 18.02
C HIS A 576 -22.16 -13.41 19.53
N VAL A 577 -22.93 -12.64 20.31
CA VAL A 577 -22.80 -12.61 21.77
C VAL A 577 -23.18 -13.96 22.38
N ASP A 578 -24.28 -14.57 21.94
CA ASP A 578 -24.74 -15.89 22.39
C ASP A 578 -23.69 -16.98 22.11
N LEU A 579 -23.06 -16.94 20.93
CA LEU A 579 -21.99 -17.88 20.58
C LEU A 579 -20.72 -17.67 21.42
N ALA A 580 -20.39 -16.42 21.79
CA ALA A 580 -19.30 -16.14 22.72
C ALA A 580 -19.63 -16.64 24.14
N LYS A 581 -20.86 -16.45 24.62
CA LYS A 581 -21.35 -16.99 25.90
C LYS A 581 -21.36 -18.52 25.92
N TYR A 582 -21.68 -19.13 24.79
CA TYR A 582 -21.56 -20.57 24.63
C TYR A 582 -20.10 -21.03 24.73
N PHE A 583 -19.17 -20.37 24.04
CA PHE A 583 -17.73 -20.67 24.16
C PHE A 583 -17.21 -20.46 25.59
N GLU A 584 -17.63 -19.40 26.29
CA GLU A 584 -17.35 -19.18 27.71
C GLU A 584 -17.79 -20.37 28.58
N THR A 585 -18.97 -20.93 28.31
CA THR A 585 -19.47 -22.11 29.02
C THR A 585 -18.60 -23.34 28.77
N LEU A 586 -18.09 -23.52 27.55
CA LEU A 586 -17.17 -24.61 27.21
C LEU A 586 -15.83 -24.48 27.94
N VAL A 587 -15.26 -23.27 27.97
CA VAL A 587 -14.00 -22.97 28.68
C VAL A 587 -14.16 -23.24 30.18
N ASN A 588 -15.24 -22.76 30.80
CA ASN A 588 -15.48 -22.93 32.24
C ASN A 588 -15.72 -24.40 32.66
N LYS A 589 -16.13 -25.27 31.73
CA LYS A 589 -16.29 -26.71 32.01
C LYS A 589 -14.96 -27.45 32.08
N ASP A 590 -13.89 -26.91 31.52
CA ASP A 590 -12.57 -27.55 31.54
C ASP A 590 -11.70 -26.90 32.62
N ASN A 591 -11.44 -27.66 33.69
CA ASN A 591 -10.72 -27.18 34.87
C ASN A 591 -9.28 -26.73 34.58
N ARG A 592 -8.68 -27.12 33.44
CA ARG A 592 -7.34 -26.70 33.02
C ARG A 592 -7.30 -25.25 32.56
N PHE A 593 -8.44 -24.68 32.16
CA PHE A 593 -8.53 -23.32 31.65
C PHE A 593 -9.17 -22.37 32.66
N GLU A 594 -8.91 -21.09 32.46
CA GLU A 594 -9.57 -19.97 33.13
C GLU A 594 -9.87 -18.85 32.13
N ILE A 595 -10.93 -18.11 32.41
CA ILE A 595 -11.29 -16.89 31.66
C ILE A 595 -10.55 -15.71 32.28
N VAL A 596 -10.05 -14.83 31.42
CA VAL A 596 -9.38 -13.58 31.80
C VAL A 596 -10.33 -12.43 31.50
N GLY A 597 -10.86 -11.79 32.54
CA GLY A 597 -11.82 -10.69 32.45
C GLY A 597 -13.26 -11.13 32.19
N GLU A 598 -14.13 -10.16 31.97
CA GLU A 598 -15.57 -10.40 31.75
C GLU A 598 -15.88 -10.60 30.27
N VAL A 599 -16.69 -11.63 29.95
CA VAL A 599 -17.18 -11.87 28.59
C VAL A 599 -18.45 -11.03 28.35
N THR A 600 -18.30 -9.84 27.78
CA THR A 600 -19.42 -8.91 27.59
C THR A 600 -20.07 -8.96 26.21
N LEU A 601 -19.30 -9.30 25.17
CA LEU A 601 -19.69 -9.26 23.76
C LEU A 601 -19.13 -10.49 23.02
N GLY A 602 -18.81 -10.37 21.73
CA GLY A 602 -18.28 -11.46 20.89
C GLY A 602 -16.81 -11.81 21.10
N LEU A 603 -16.17 -11.44 22.23
CA LEU A 603 -14.77 -11.74 22.55
C LEU A 603 -14.68 -12.51 23.87
N VAL A 604 -14.02 -13.66 23.84
CA VAL A 604 -13.63 -14.43 25.03
C VAL A 604 -12.11 -14.43 25.16
N CYS A 605 -11.62 -14.02 26.31
CA CYS A 605 -10.21 -14.05 26.66
C CYS A 605 -9.99 -15.17 27.66
N PHE A 606 -9.10 -16.11 27.36
CA PHE A 606 -8.92 -17.31 28.17
C PHE A 606 -7.48 -17.79 28.09
N ARG A 607 -7.09 -18.60 29.07
CA ARG A 607 -5.76 -19.19 29.17
C ARG A 607 -5.81 -20.53 29.88
N LEU A 608 -4.78 -21.32 29.68
CA LEU A 608 -4.41 -22.41 30.58
C LEU A 608 -3.99 -21.83 31.95
N LYS A 609 -4.42 -22.45 33.05
CA LYS A 609 -4.00 -22.20 34.45
C LYS A 609 -2.56 -22.64 34.73
N GLN A 610 -1.70 -22.45 33.74
CA GLN A 610 -0.29 -22.80 33.74
C GLN A 610 0.50 -21.57 33.29
N SER A 611 1.81 -21.74 33.14
CA SER A 611 2.73 -20.65 32.78
C SER A 611 2.33 -19.93 31.48
N ASN A 612 2.79 -18.68 31.36
CA ASN A 612 2.64 -17.92 30.12
C ASN A 612 3.30 -18.64 28.94
N GLU A 613 4.43 -19.31 29.18
CA GLU A 613 5.16 -20.06 28.15
C GLU A 613 4.35 -21.23 27.58
N LEU A 614 3.63 -21.97 28.44
CA LEU A 614 2.72 -23.03 27.97
C LEU A 614 1.58 -22.46 27.13
N ASN A 615 1.01 -21.32 27.53
CA ASN A 615 -0.02 -20.64 26.73
C ASN A 615 0.51 -20.15 25.38
N GLU A 616 1.74 -19.63 25.33
CA GLU A 616 2.40 -19.22 24.10
C GLU A 616 2.65 -20.40 23.16
N ASN A 617 3.10 -21.54 23.70
CA ASN A 617 3.33 -22.77 22.96
C ASN A 617 2.01 -23.35 22.42
N LEU A 618 0.95 -23.38 23.25
CA LEU A 618 -0.37 -23.82 22.83
C LEU A 618 -0.88 -22.98 21.64
N LEU A 619 -0.84 -21.65 21.77
CA LEU A 619 -1.29 -20.78 20.68
C LEU A 619 -0.46 -20.96 19.40
N LYS A 620 0.85 -21.17 19.54
CA LYS A 620 1.75 -21.43 18.42
C LYS A 620 1.37 -22.71 17.68
N ILE A 621 1.09 -23.80 18.39
CA ILE A 621 0.68 -25.09 17.80
C ILE A 621 -0.68 -24.93 17.10
N ILE A 622 -1.67 -24.33 17.77
CA ILE A 622 -2.99 -24.05 17.17
C ILE A 622 -2.85 -23.23 15.88
N THR A 623 -2.04 -22.18 15.89
CA THR A 623 -1.82 -21.31 14.72
C THR A 623 -1.11 -22.06 13.58
N GLN A 624 -0.23 -23.01 13.90
CA GLN A 624 0.48 -23.84 12.92
C GLN A 624 -0.43 -24.87 12.25
N ASP A 625 -1.45 -25.37 12.96
CA ASP A 625 -2.47 -26.29 12.43
C ASP A 625 -3.37 -25.60 11.38
N LYS A 626 -3.45 -24.27 11.39
CA LYS A 626 -4.19 -23.42 10.41
C LYS A 626 -5.68 -23.71 10.28
N LYS A 627 -6.27 -24.50 11.18
CA LYS A 627 -7.71 -24.79 11.21
C LYS A 627 -8.52 -23.67 11.84
N ILE A 628 -7.96 -23.03 12.86
CA ILE A 628 -8.50 -21.84 13.51
C ILE A 628 -7.40 -20.79 13.63
N TYR A 629 -7.79 -19.51 13.64
CA TYR A 629 -6.85 -18.40 13.82
C TYR A 629 -7.21 -17.59 15.05
N MET A 630 -6.28 -17.56 16.00
CA MET A 630 -6.37 -16.77 17.22
C MET A 630 -5.10 -15.93 17.36
N VAL A 631 -5.20 -14.87 18.15
CA VAL A 631 -4.06 -14.01 18.48
C VAL A 631 -4.00 -13.82 20.00
N PRO A 632 -2.82 -13.59 20.57
CA PRO A 632 -2.71 -13.40 22.00
C PRO A 632 -2.95 -11.95 22.40
N SER A 633 -3.12 -11.74 23.70
CA SER A 633 -2.81 -10.47 24.35
C SER A 633 -2.16 -10.72 25.71
N LYS A 634 -1.72 -9.63 26.35
CA LYS A 634 -1.04 -9.67 27.64
C LYS A 634 -1.37 -8.43 28.46
N ILE A 635 -1.83 -8.64 29.69
CA ILE A 635 -2.13 -7.56 30.66
C ILE A 635 -1.50 -7.95 32.01
N ASN A 636 -0.83 -7.03 32.71
CA ASN A 636 -0.20 -7.24 34.02
C ASN A 636 0.62 -8.53 34.10
N ASP A 637 1.44 -8.75 33.07
CA ASP A 637 2.24 -9.97 32.88
C ASP A 637 1.45 -11.27 32.65
N THR A 638 0.13 -11.24 32.63
CA THR A 638 -0.75 -12.38 32.30
C THR A 638 -0.92 -12.49 30.78
N TYR A 639 -0.39 -13.56 30.18
CA TYR A 639 -0.60 -13.88 28.76
C TYR A 639 -1.89 -14.69 28.59
N PHE A 640 -2.68 -14.36 27.57
CA PHE A 640 -3.91 -15.08 27.27
C PHE A 640 -4.23 -15.08 25.78
N MET A 641 -5.05 -16.04 25.36
CA MET A 641 -5.55 -16.19 24.00
C MET A 641 -6.87 -15.43 23.84
N ARG A 642 -7.12 -14.92 22.63
CA ARG A 642 -8.34 -14.17 22.29
C ARG A 642 -9.14 -14.93 21.24
N PHE A 643 -10.32 -15.41 21.63
CA PHE A 643 -11.28 -16.03 20.74
C PHE A 643 -12.41 -15.04 20.43
N VAL A 644 -12.48 -14.58 19.18
CA VAL A 644 -13.45 -13.56 18.77
C VAL A 644 -14.35 -14.07 17.64
N ILE A 645 -15.64 -13.85 17.78
CA ILE A 645 -16.65 -14.32 16.83
C ILE A 645 -16.70 -13.36 15.62
N CYS A 646 -16.20 -13.82 14.46
CA CYS A 646 -15.99 -12.98 13.27
C CYS A 646 -16.99 -13.18 12.12
N SER A 647 -17.15 -14.43 11.66
CA SER A 647 -17.80 -14.74 10.37
C SER A 647 -19.29 -14.42 10.39
N SER A 648 -19.83 -13.95 9.26
CA SER A 648 -21.28 -13.71 9.12
C SER A 648 -22.13 -14.98 9.20
N ASN A 649 -21.54 -16.12 8.85
CA ASN A 649 -22.22 -17.42 8.77
C ASN A 649 -21.72 -18.37 9.88
N ILE A 650 -21.30 -17.80 11.01
CA ILE A 650 -20.84 -18.58 12.16
C ILE A 650 -22.04 -19.26 12.84
N GLU A 651 -21.80 -20.48 13.35
CA GLU A 651 -22.82 -21.34 13.93
C GLU A 651 -22.19 -22.08 15.12
N LYS A 652 -23.03 -22.65 15.99
CA LYS A 652 -22.60 -23.41 17.16
C LYS A 652 -21.57 -24.50 16.84
N ARG A 653 -21.79 -25.28 15.76
CA ARG A 653 -20.87 -26.34 15.29
C ARG A 653 -19.44 -25.85 15.02
N HIS A 654 -19.29 -24.58 14.62
CA HIS A 654 -17.96 -23.99 14.38
C HIS A 654 -17.26 -23.64 15.69
N ILE A 655 -18.03 -23.30 16.73
CA ILE A 655 -17.52 -23.07 18.09
C ILE A 655 -17.08 -24.39 18.70
N ASP A 656 -17.90 -25.44 18.56
CA ASP A 656 -17.59 -26.80 19.01
C ASP A 656 -16.29 -27.29 18.35
N PHE A 657 -16.19 -27.20 17.02
CA PHE A 657 -14.98 -27.55 16.28
C PHE A 657 -13.73 -26.78 16.75
N ALA A 658 -13.87 -25.48 16.99
CA ALA A 658 -12.76 -24.67 17.47
C ALA A 658 -12.31 -25.10 18.88
N TRP A 659 -13.26 -25.39 19.76
CA TRP A 659 -12.98 -25.85 21.12
C TRP A 659 -12.33 -27.23 21.13
N GLU A 660 -12.86 -28.19 20.37
CA GLU A 660 -12.25 -29.52 20.19
C GLU A 660 -10.82 -29.42 19.67
N ASN A 661 -10.55 -28.51 18.73
CA ASN A 661 -9.19 -28.27 18.23
C ASN A 661 -8.25 -27.75 19.33
N ILE A 662 -8.73 -26.83 20.17
CA ILE A 662 -7.98 -26.31 21.33
C ILE A 662 -7.69 -27.43 22.32
N LEU A 663 -8.68 -28.26 22.66
CA LEU A 663 -8.53 -29.39 23.59
C LEU A 663 -7.52 -30.41 23.07
N LYS A 664 -7.62 -30.80 21.80
CA LYS A 664 -6.69 -31.73 21.16
C LYS A 664 -5.24 -31.26 21.26
N HIS A 665 -4.98 -29.99 20.92
CA HIS A 665 -3.62 -29.45 20.99
C HIS A 665 -3.13 -29.26 22.42
N THR A 666 -4.05 -29.01 23.36
CA THR A 666 -3.74 -28.96 24.79
C THR A 666 -3.29 -30.31 25.32
N GLU A 667 -3.99 -31.40 24.96
CA GLU A 667 -3.59 -32.76 25.35
C GLU A 667 -2.23 -33.16 24.80
N ILE A 668 -1.96 -32.84 23.52
CA ILE A 668 -0.66 -33.10 22.90
C ILE A 668 0.45 -32.32 23.61
N LEU A 669 0.20 -31.06 23.96
CA LEU A 669 1.19 -30.22 24.63
C LEU A 669 1.50 -30.72 26.04
N LEU A 670 0.47 -31.07 26.81
CA LEU A 670 0.62 -31.52 28.19
C LEU A 670 1.29 -32.91 28.27
N LYS A 671 0.97 -33.85 27.36
CA LYS A 671 1.63 -35.17 27.31
C LYS A 671 3.13 -35.13 27.00
N ASN A 672 3.60 -34.07 26.33
CA ASN A 672 5.02 -33.89 26.01
C ASN A 672 5.76 -33.04 27.05
N SER A 673 5.07 -32.61 28.12
CA SER A 673 5.65 -31.81 29.22
C SER A 673 5.93 -32.64 30.48
N ASP A 674 5.40 -33.87 30.52
CA ASP A 674 5.78 -34.95 31.45
C ASP A 674 6.93 -35.77 30.82
#